data_AF-A0A937XB77-F1
#
_entry.id   AF-A0A937XB77-F1
#
_cell.length_a   1.000
_cell.length_b   1.000
_cell.length_c   1.000
_cell.angle_alpha   90.00
_cell.angle_beta   90.00
_cell.angle_gamma   90.00
#
_symmetry.space_group_name_H-M   'P 1'
#
loop_
_entity.id
_entity.type
_entity.pdbx_description
1 polymer ?
#
loop_
_entity_poly.entity_id
_entity_poly.type
_entity_poly.pdbx_seq_one_letter_code
_entity_poly.pdbx_strand_id
1 'polypeptide(L)'
;MRRCVRGRGWLSGRLDSLQNLAGKPLLACVVLLGFSLCFGWTPSVPDTILLPDSLGPLRPGYHLAFGSSTDNIYVASESSDVMVVDGNQWGTFQRIKRIYTNAGVGGALLVSKHNRLYVSHPSQGRIGVIDCSTNEIVGSILVGTRPKLLCYSSGSDKLYCGDTIDKTVSVIDCATNGLLKVIPVGRGLTAMAYDPTTAKMYAATREAVLAISCSADSIVSAISAVKAASALCVNKRRQKLYVVPPHADGALYAISTPTDSVAARMSGDGYLMPVLACNEVTDRLYNVNDAGGMLEFDCVGDALIRYVPVSPLADPAGLFCDSVRNRLYYLWERDDRGYLYELDCVTLDLMSWTYVGLYPAILQADPARYRLMCAGGRGYYAYDRALTVFDYKSDSFYARGGVPLSGWTQVMCHNSAAGKLYYWWGLGVGGVGVIDEQTNRLVAQVFLSRASLSEHAYSRTSNKLYLQVPQGGLGVMDVARDSIIRVIGMVWGRSPTWCVDEDKVYCYAGGTRWYVTAVDCSTDSVVREIDIYDRFESFEYLGDGRILCRQWKHLTLIDSRADTVLVDSAVEPSEYRAIAHTGKGNKVYIALNGRLEVRSSSTLSLLTTLHWPYAGHIGGGGFLVCSDTTRKLYWFSDFGDSVLAVDTRGDTVTARMATSVSYKTACLDHTGRYMFCAGFYSSLLRVYDTQSDSLIGTYPHPQYPRSITPAPEQHCIYVGFDDFILAYPDIPPGVEEATNDELEPMNAGASVVLDVLLFGPPSGCPQRATGELMDVSGRRVKELRAGANDVRALPPGIYFMHAGERGLTRKIIIAR
;
A
#
# COMPACT_ATOMS: atom_id res chain seq x y z
N MET A 1 -11.45 -15.18 -29.57
CA MET A 1 -11.70 -16.10 -30.71
C MET A 1 -12.51 -17.29 -30.18
N ARG A 2 -13.85 -17.24 -30.05
CA ARG A 2 -14.90 -17.60 -31.04
C ARG A 2 -14.38 -18.61 -32.09
N ARG A 3 -14.87 -19.85 -32.18
CA ARG A 3 -16.27 -20.25 -32.44
C ARG A 3 -16.42 -21.79 -32.28
N CYS A 4 -17.44 -22.31 -31.58
CA CYS A 4 -18.76 -22.75 -32.05
C CYS A 4 -18.94 -24.29 -32.19
N VAL A 5 -19.96 -24.79 -31.49
CA VAL A 5 -21.09 -25.57 -32.02
C VAL A 5 -20.78 -26.77 -32.93
N ARG A 6 -21.03 -27.97 -32.39
CA ARG A 6 -21.50 -29.11 -33.17
C ARG A 6 -23.01 -28.97 -33.42
N GLY A 7 -23.41 -29.11 -34.69
CA GLY A 7 -24.59 -29.93 -35.03
C GLY A 7 -25.69 -29.31 -35.90
N ARG A 8 -25.43 -29.06 -37.19
CA ARG A 8 -26.06 -29.74 -38.36
C ARG A 8 -25.83 -28.94 -39.66
N GLY A 9 -25.25 -29.60 -40.67
CA GLY A 9 -25.66 -29.40 -42.06
C GLY A 9 -24.59 -29.46 -43.16
N TRP A 10 -24.43 -30.65 -43.79
CA TRP A 10 -24.10 -30.91 -45.22
C TRP A 10 -22.72 -30.48 -45.78
N LEU A 11 -22.06 -31.15 -46.74
CA LEU A 11 -22.00 -32.50 -47.33
C LEU A 11 -20.78 -32.49 -48.30
N SER A 12 -20.26 -33.67 -48.65
CA SER A 12 -19.20 -33.98 -49.65
C SER A 12 -17.74 -33.84 -49.16
N GLY A 13 -16.83 -34.80 -49.36
CA GLY A 13 -16.89 -36.08 -50.05
C GLY A 13 -15.61 -36.89 -49.78
N ARG A 14 -15.75 -38.22 -49.90
CA ARG A 14 -14.82 -39.35 -49.74
C ARG A 14 -13.31 -39.09 -49.94
N LEU A 15 -12.49 -39.71 -49.09
CA LEU A 15 -11.60 -40.82 -49.53
C LEU A 15 -11.11 -41.65 -48.33
N ASP A 16 -11.36 -42.95 -48.47
CA ASP A 16 -11.06 -44.04 -47.55
C ASP A 16 -9.56 -44.36 -47.44
N SER A 17 -9.26 -45.24 -46.48
CA SER A 17 -8.10 -46.13 -46.36
C SER A 17 -6.86 -45.62 -45.63
N LEU A 18 -6.64 -46.15 -44.42
CA LEU A 18 -5.43 -46.88 -44.01
C LEU A 18 -5.63 -47.43 -42.58
N GLN A 19 -6.34 -48.55 -42.50
CA GLN A 19 -6.12 -49.54 -41.43
C GLN A 19 -4.83 -50.30 -41.76
N ASN A 20 -4.05 -50.57 -40.73
CA ASN A 20 -2.83 -51.41 -40.66
C ASN A 20 -1.52 -50.63 -40.56
N LEU A 21 -1.03 -50.51 -39.32
CA LEU A 21 0.36 -50.78 -38.96
C LEU A 21 0.46 -50.92 -37.44
N ALA A 22 0.34 -52.16 -36.98
CA ALA A 22 0.84 -52.61 -35.70
C ALA A 22 2.35 -52.83 -35.82
N GLY A 23 3.15 -52.34 -34.87
CA GLY A 23 4.53 -52.80 -34.68
C GLY A 23 5.61 -51.72 -34.57
N LYS A 24 5.92 -51.39 -33.31
CA LYS A 24 7.17 -50.79 -32.77
C LYS A 24 7.46 -49.29 -32.98
N PRO A 25 8.15 -48.66 -32.01
CA PRO A 25 8.16 -47.21 -31.82
C PRO A 25 9.49 -46.60 -32.28
N LEU A 26 9.45 -45.43 -32.94
CA LEU A 26 10.40 -44.29 -32.79
C LEU A 26 10.26 -43.30 -33.96
N LEU A 27 10.50 -42.03 -33.61
CA LEU A 27 10.82 -40.85 -34.43
C LEU A 27 9.67 -39.99 -35.03
N ALA A 28 9.47 -38.83 -34.34
CA ALA A 28 9.12 -37.48 -34.83
C ALA A 28 7.79 -37.30 -35.59
N CYS A 29 6.83 -36.48 -35.12
CA CYS A 29 7.01 -35.05 -34.84
C CYS A 29 6.43 -34.62 -33.48
N VAL A 30 7.36 -34.13 -32.65
CA VAL A 30 7.16 -33.31 -31.46
C VAL A 30 7.07 -31.86 -31.92
N VAL A 31 5.86 -31.32 -32.06
CA VAL A 31 5.58 -29.87 -32.03
C VAL A 31 4.17 -29.73 -31.47
N LEU A 32 4.02 -29.60 -30.15
CA LEU A 32 2.92 -28.85 -29.49
C LEU A 32 2.89 -28.95 -27.95
N LEU A 33 3.79 -29.67 -27.28
CA LEU A 33 3.94 -29.62 -25.83
C LEU A 33 5.43 -29.56 -25.46
N GLY A 34 6.00 -28.37 -25.65
CA GLY A 34 7.37 -28.04 -25.31
C GLY A 34 7.42 -26.80 -24.43
N PHE A 35 6.82 -26.88 -23.24
CA PHE A 35 7.39 -26.16 -22.10
C PHE A 35 8.04 -27.23 -21.23
N SER A 36 9.36 -27.21 -21.31
CA SER A 36 10.27 -28.18 -20.75
C SER A 36 10.01 -28.41 -19.27
N LEU A 37 9.98 -29.70 -18.93
CA LEU A 37 10.44 -30.27 -17.69
C LEU A 37 11.83 -29.72 -17.36
N CYS A 38 11.90 -28.55 -16.74
CA CYS A 38 12.93 -28.29 -15.76
C CYS A 38 12.38 -28.82 -14.43
N PHE A 39 13.13 -29.70 -13.77
CA PHE A 39 12.97 -29.97 -12.35
C PHE A 39 13.22 -28.65 -11.59
N GLY A 40 12.24 -27.75 -11.62
CA GLY A 40 12.18 -26.59 -10.75
C GLY A 40 11.58 -27.07 -9.45
N TRP A 41 12.45 -27.29 -8.47
CA TRP A 41 12.04 -27.27 -7.07
C TRP A 41 11.03 -26.13 -6.88
N THR A 42 9.82 -26.42 -6.42
CA THR A 42 9.03 -25.40 -5.75
C THR A 42 9.73 -25.17 -4.42
N PRO A 43 10.45 -24.05 -4.20
CA PRO A 43 11.02 -23.80 -2.89
C PRO A 43 9.85 -23.75 -1.93
N SER A 44 9.93 -24.53 -0.86
CA SER A 44 9.07 -24.36 0.30
C SER A 44 9.03 -22.87 0.64
N VAL A 45 7.81 -22.35 0.84
CA VAL A 45 7.59 -20.99 1.35
C VAL A 45 8.53 -20.81 2.55
N PRO A 46 9.40 -19.78 2.56
CA PRO A 46 10.31 -19.56 3.68
C PRO A 46 9.55 -19.55 5.00
N ASP A 47 10.15 -19.96 6.11
CA ASP A 47 9.56 -19.75 7.44
C ASP A 47 9.18 -18.28 7.55
N THR A 48 7.88 -18.03 7.46
CA THR A 48 7.39 -16.72 7.05
C THR A 48 7.17 -15.90 8.31
N ILE A 49 8.04 -14.93 8.57
CA ILE A 49 7.60 -13.74 9.30
C ILE A 49 6.70 -12.97 8.32
N LEU A 50 5.41 -13.32 8.32
CA LEU A 50 4.40 -12.52 7.65
C LEU A 50 4.30 -11.21 8.42
N LEU A 51 4.92 -10.17 7.86
CA LEU A 51 4.55 -8.82 8.23
C LEU A 51 3.06 -8.65 7.92
N PRO A 52 2.32 -7.98 8.81
CA PRO A 52 0.88 -8.13 8.89
C PRO A 52 0.23 -7.79 7.56
N ASP A 53 -0.85 -8.52 7.24
CA ASP A 53 -1.80 -8.21 6.15
C ASP A 53 -2.33 -6.75 6.21
N SER A 54 -2.02 -6.05 7.29
CA SER A 54 -2.30 -4.65 7.56
C SER A 54 -1.50 -3.67 6.70
N LEU A 55 -0.49 -4.05 5.90
CA LEU A 55 0.27 -3.08 5.09
C LEU A 55 -0.28 -2.86 3.66
N GLY A 56 -1.15 -3.74 3.15
CA GLY A 56 -1.65 -3.68 1.77
C GLY A 56 -2.60 -2.50 1.46
N PRO A 57 -2.62 -1.94 0.24
CA PRO A 57 -3.26 -0.68 -0.05
C PRO A 57 -4.74 -0.89 -0.32
N LEU A 58 -5.50 0.12 0.04
CA LEU A 58 -6.76 0.37 -0.63
C LEU A 58 -6.49 1.14 -1.91
N ARG A 59 -7.11 0.71 -3.01
CA ARG A 59 -7.27 1.62 -4.15
C ARG A 59 -8.37 2.64 -3.80
N PRO A 60 -8.76 3.62 -4.64
CA PRO A 60 -9.55 4.76 -4.16
C PRO A 60 -10.81 4.33 -3.40
N GLY A 61 -11.02 4.95 -2.24
CA GLY A 61 -12.27 4.86 -1.51
C GLY A 61 -13.19 6.01 -1.87
N TYR A 62 -14.49 5.74 -1.98
CA TYR A 62 -15.54 6.75 -2.11
C TYR A 62 -16.33 6.96 -0.81
N HIS A 63 -16.12 6.10 0.19
CA HIS A 63 -16.92 6.10 1.41
C HIS A 63 -16.08 5.77 2.65
N LEU A 64 -16.27 6.60 3.68
CA LEU A 64 -15.78 6.39 5.03
C LEU A 64 -16.98 6.09 5.93
N ALA A 65 -16.84 5.11 6.82
CA ALA A 65 -17.85 4.78 7.81
C ALA A 65 -17.19 4.45 9.16
N PHE A 66 -17.92 4.67 10.25
CA PHE A 66 -17.44 4.44 11.61
C PHE A 66 -18.04 3.17 12.19
N GLY A 67 -17.34 2.44 13.03
CA GLY A 67 -17.90 1.41 13.91
C GLY A 67 -18.37 2.07 15.20
N SER A 68 -19.65 1.98 15.53
CA SER A 68 -20.18 2.62 16.74
C SER A 68 -19.73 1.92 18.04
N SER A 69 -19.52 0.61 18.03
CA SER A 69 -19.13 -0.15 19.23
C SER A 69 -17.63 -0.40 19.37
N THR A 70 -16.92 -0.53 18.26
CA THR A 70 -15.48 -0.88 18.22
C THR A 70 -14.57 0.33 18.04
N ASP A 71 -15.15 1.49 17.71
CA ASP A 71 -14.44 2.70 17.31
C ASP A 71 -13.55 2.53 16.06
N ASN A 72 -13.80 1.48 15.27
CA ASN A 72 -13.07 1.24 14.03
C ASN A 72 -13.50 2.22 12.94
N ILE A 73 -12.58 2.55 12.04
CA ILE A 73 -12.84 3.33 10.83
C ILE A 73 -12.82 2.35 9.65
N TYR A 74 -13.91 2.31 8.90
CA TYR A 74 -14.04 1.50 7.70
C TYR A 74 -13.84 2.39 6.48
N VAL A 75 -12.81 2.08 5.71
CA VAL A 75 -12.49 2.76 4.46
C VAL A 75 -12.85 1.81 3.32
N ALA A 76 -13.93 2.11 2.62
CA ALA A 76 -14.47 1.27 1.55
C ALA A 76 -13.91 1.71 0.19
N SER A 77 -13.37 0.74 -0.58
CA SER A 77 -12.64 0.99 -1.82
C SER A 77 -13.29 0.38 -3.07
N GLU A 78 -13.13 1.05 -4.22
CA GLU A 78 -13.44 0.47 -5.53
C GLU A 78 -12.61 -0.78 -5.85
N SER A 79 -11.53 -1.10 -5.11
CA SER A 79 -10.69 -2.28 -5.34
C SER A 79 -11.20 -3.61 -4.80
N SER A 80 -12.48 -3.71 -4.45
CA SER A 80 -13.09 -4.96 -3.96
C SER A 80 -12.79 -5.30 -2.51
N ASP A 81 -12.62 -4.28 -1.68
CA ASP A 81 -12.21 -4.45 -0.29
C ASP A 81 -12.61 -3.27 0.60
N VAL A 82 -12.64 -3.57 1.90
CA VAL A 82 -12.84 -2.60 2.99
C VAL A 82 -11.67 -2.72 3.95
N MET A 83 -10.96 -1.61 4.18
CA MET A 83 -9.95 -1.55 5.24
C MET A 83 -10.61 -1.17 6.54
N VAL A 84 -10.22 -1.86 7.60
CA VAL A 84 -10.58 -1.56 8.97
C VAL A 84 -9.36 -0.94 9.65
N VAL A 85 -9.51 0.26 10.18
CA VAL A 85 -8.49 1.01 10.92
C VAL A 85 -8.94 1.16 12.36
N ASP A 86 -8.06 0.97 13.32
CA ASP A 86 -8.34 1.20 14.74
C ASP A 86 -8.45 2.70 15.00
N GLY A 87 -9.65 3.17 15.35
CA GLY A 87 -9.87 4.57 15.73
C GLY A 87 -9.52 4.86 17.19
N ASN A 88 -9.24 3.85 18.02
CA ASN A 88 -8.82 4.04 19.42
C ASN A 88 -7.33 4.38 19.55
N GLN A 89 -6.50 4.01 18.58
CA GLN A 89 -5.06 4.31 18.60
C GLN A 89 -4.74 5.63 17.90
N TRP A 90 -5.00 6.71 18.63
CA TRP A 90 -4.69 8.08 18.22
C TRP A 90 -3.20 8.26 17.94
N GLY A 91 -2.84 8.74 16.74
CA GLY A 91 -1.45 9.03 16.35
C GLY A 91 -0.84 8.03 15.36
N THR A 92 -1.13 6.74 15.54
CA THR A 92 -0.57 5.65 14.69
C THR A 92 -1.60 4.98 13.79
N PHE A 93 -2.90 5.13 14.09
CA PHE A 93 -4.05 4.61 13.32
C PHE A 93 -3.75 3.28 12.63
N GLN A 94 -3.54 2.24 13.44
CA GLN A 94 -3.21 0.91 12.96
C GLN A 94 -4.31 0.35 12.06
N ARG A 95 -3.93 -0.26 10.94
CA ARG A 95 -4.87 -1.08 10.19
C ARG A 95 -5.10 -2.39 10.94
N ILE A 96 -6.34 -2.68 11.26
CA ILE A 96 -6.77 -3.90 11.97
C ILE A 96 -6.89 -5.06 10.99
N LYS A 97 -7.57 -4.84 9.86
CA LYS A 97 -7.94 -5.91 8.93
C LYS A 97 -8.26 -5.36 7.56
N ARG A 98 -7.95 -6.13 6.52
CA ARG A 98 -8.49 -5.94 5.18
C ARG A 98 -9.57 -6.98 4.92
N ILE A 99 -10.77 -6.53 4.57
CA ILE A 99 -11.91 -7.41 4.26
C ILE A 99 -12.06 -7.45 2.74
N TYR A 100 -11.72 -8.59 2.15
CA TYR A 100 -11.89 -8.82 0.71
C TYR A 100 -13.36 -9.11 0.40
N THR A 101 -14.01 -8.17 -0.28
CA THR A 101 -15.42 -8.29 -0.70
C THR A 101 -15.55 -8.90 -2.09
N ASN A 102 -14.45 -9.05 -2.83
CA ASN A 102 -14.38 -9.66 -4.17
C ASN A 102 -15.21 -8.94 -5.25
N ALA A 103 -15.72 -7.73 -5.00
CA ALA A 103 -16.16 -6.78 -6.03
C ALA A 103 -16.07 -5.33 -5.58
N GLY A 104 -15.75 -4.43 -6.54
CA GLY A 104 -15.60 -3.01 -6.29
C GLY A 104 -16.77 -2.40 -5.54
N VAL A 105 -16.47 -1.55 -4.56
CA VAL A 105 -17.46 -0.90 -3.69
C VAL A 105 -17.95 0.40 -4.30
N GLY A 106 -19.27 0.62 -4.33
CA GLY A 106 -19.90 1.84 -4.82
C GLY A 106 -20.46 2.79 -3.75
N GLY A 107 -20.55 2.32 -2.51
CA GLY A 107 -21.29 2.93 -1.41
C GLY A 107 -21.03 2.17 -0.12
N ALA A 108 -20.83 2.85 1.01
CA ALA A 108 -20.78 2.20 2.32
C ALA A 108 -21.56 3.03 3.34
N LEU A 109 -22.35 2.36 4.18
CA LEU A 109 -23.15 2.98 5.22
C LEU A 109 -23.15 2.12 6.48
N LEU A 110 -22.78 2.72 7.61
CA LEU A 110 -22.93 2.08 8.92
C LEU A 110 -24.38 2.21 9.40
N VAL A 111 -24.95 1.09 9.82
CA VAL A 111 -26.15 1.05 10.67
C VAL A 111 -25.73 0.75 12.10
N SER A 112 -25.57 1.81 12.90
CA SER A 112 -25.03 1.73 14.28
C SER A 112 -25.87 0.86 15.21
N LYS A 113 -27.20 0.88 15.05
CA LYS A 113 -28.15 0.08 15.85
C LYS A 113 -27.82 -1.42 15.84
N HIS A 114 -27.36 -1.93 14.70
CA HIS A 114 -27.00 -3.34 14.52
C HIS A 114 -25.49 -3.57 14.47
N ASN A 115 -24.68 -2.50 14.59
CA ASN A 115 -23.23 -2.53 14.41
C ASN A 115 -22.80 -3.23 13.10
N ARG A 116 -23.50 -2.91 12.00
CA ARG A 116 -23.27 -3.50 10.68
C ARG A 116 -22.92 -2.44 9.65
N LEU A 117 -21.90 -2.71 8.84
CA LEU A 117 -21.55 -1.93 7.66
C LEU A 117 -22.17 -2.57 6.42
N TYR A 118 -23.00 -1.81 5.72
CA TYR A 118 -23.57 -2.21 4.45
C TYR A 118 -22.76 -1.60 3.32
N VAL A 119 -22.33 -2.45 2.39
CA VAL A 119 -21.38 -2.12 1.33
C VAL A 119 -22.00 -2.48 -0.01
N SER A 120 -22.20 -1.50 -0.89
CA SER A 120 -22.76 -1.77 -2.22
C SER A 120 -21.70 -2.23 -3.20
N HIS A 121 -22.04 -3.23 -4.01
CA HIS A 121 -21.20 -3.80 -5.07
C HIS A 121 -21.88 -3.57 -6.43
N PRO A 122 -21.68 -2.40 -7.06
CA PRO A 122 -22.30 -2.03 -8.32
C PRO A 122 -22.10 -3.05 -9.44
N SER A 123 -20.94 -3.69 -9.54
CA SER A 123 -20.66 -4.68 -10.61
C SER A 123 -21.34 -6.02 -10.40
N GLN A 124 -21.81 -6.31 -9.18
CA GLN A 124 -22.47 -7.57 -8.83
C GLN A 124 -23.98 -7.41 -8.58
N GLY A 125 -24.50 -6.18 -8.51
CA GLY A 125 -25.91 -5.96 -8.19
C GLY A 125 -26.28 -6.26 -6.74
N ARG A 126 -25.31 -6.22 -5.82
CA ARG A 126 -25.44 -6.74 -4.45
C ARG A 126 -25.05 -5.73 -3.37
N ILE A 127 -25.54 -5.96 -2.15
CA ILE A 127 -25.04 -5.34 -0.92
C ILE A 127 -24.36 -6.42 -0.07
N GLY A 128 -23.08 -6.24 0.25
CA GLY A 128 -22.38 -6.99 1.28
C GLY A 128 -22.70 -6.43 2.68
N VAL A 129 -22.84 -7.32 3.66
CA VAL A 129 -23.08 -6.95 5.05
C VAL A 129 -21.89 -7.40 5.88
N ILE A 130 -21.24 -6.47 6.55
CA ILE A 130 -20.08 -6.71 7.40
C ILE A 130 -20.48 -6.47 8.85
N ASP A 131 -20.22 -7.44 9.72
CA ASP A 131 -20.35 -7.27 11.17
C ASP A 131 -19.13 -6.50 11.68
N CYS A 132 -19.37 -5.34 12.32
CA CYS A 132 -18.29 -4.46 12.77
C CYS A 132 -17.62 -4.94 14.08
N SER A 133 -18.19 -5.93 14.78
CA SER A 133 -17.59 -6.54 15.97
C SER A 133 -16.55 -7.59 15.57
N THR A 134 -16.86 -8.42 14.57
CA THR A 134 -15.97 -9.49 14.09
C THR A 134 -15.12 -9.07 12.89
N ASN A 135 -15.49 -7.99 12.20
CA ASN A 135 -14.92 -7.57 10.92
C ASN A 135 -15.02 -8.68 9.86
N GLU A 136 -16.18 -9.35 9.78
CA GLU A 136 -16.45 -10.43 8.83
C GLU A 136 -17.70 -10.16 7.99
N ILE A 137 -17.71 -10.71 6.77
CA ILE A 137 -18.89 -10.66 5.90
C ILE A 137 -19.91 -11.67 6.44
N VAL A 138 -21.06 -11.16 6.89
CA VAL A 138 -22.15 -11.97 7.48
C VAL A 138 -23.38 -12.06 6.56
N GLY A 139 -23.37 -11.36 5.42
CA GLY A 139 -24.49 -11.41 4.48
C GLY A 139 -24.17 -10.85 3.11
N SER A 140 -24.97 -11.25 2.13
CA SER A 140 -24.95 -10.71 0.76
C SER A 140 -26.38 -10.67 0.21
N ILE A 141 -26.84 -9.48 -0.19
CA ILE A 141 -28.23 -9.20 -0.55
C ILE A 141 -28.28 -8.80 -2.02
N LEU A 142 -29.10 -9.47 -2.83
CA LEU A 142 -29.33 -9.09 -4.23
C LEU A 142 -30.35 -7.95 -4.29
N VAL A 143 -30.01 -6.83 -4.95
CA VAL A 143 -30.81 -5.59 -4.86
C VAL A 143 -31.02 -4.85 -6.20
N GLY A 144 -30.39 -5.29 -7.29
CA GLY A 144 -30.52 -4.63 -8.61
C GLY A 144 -29.33 -4.91 -9.51
N THR A 145 -29.07 -4.04 -10.50
CA THR A 145 -27.91 -4.13 -11.40
C THR A 145 -26.76 -3.24 -10.98
N ARG A 146 -27.00 -2.04 -10.45
CA ARG A 146 -25.95 -1.07 -10.07
C ARG A 146 -26.32 -0.29 -8.79
N PRO A 147 -26.39 -0.98 -7.63
CA PRO A 147 -26.62 -0.33 -6.34
C PRO A 147 -25.48 0.61 -5.99
N LYS A 148 -25.80 1.84 -5.59
CA LYS A 148 -24.77 2.83 -5.21
C LYS A 148 -25.18 3.65 -3.99
N LEU A 149 -26.40 4.17 -3.99
CA LEU A 149 -26.87 5.10 -2.97
C LEU A 149 -27.45 4.32 -1.79
N LEU A 150 -26.91 4.52 -0.59
CA LEU A 150 -27.40 3.88 0.63
C LEU A 150 -27.93 4.94 1.58
N CYS A 151 -29.14 4.74 2.12
CA CYS A 151 -29.70 5.62 3.14
C CYS A 151 -30.50 4.81 4.17
N TYR A 152 -30.30 5.10 5.45
CA TYR A 152 -30.89 4.35 6.55
C TYR A 152 -32.03 5.12 7.20
N SER A 153 -33.21 4.49 7.29
CA SER A 153 -34.35 5.00 8.05
C SER A 153 -34.31 4.46 9.47
N SER A 154 -33.83 5.28 10.41
CA SER A 154 -33.71 4.89 11.82
C SER A 154 -35.03 4.61 12.51
N GLY A 155 -36.14 5.21 12.04
CA GLY A 155 -37.47 5.01 12.61
C GLY A 155 -38.11 3.68 12.24
N SER A 156 -37.85 3.18 11.02
CA SER A 156 -38.40 1.90 10.53
C SER A 156 -37.41 0.75 10.58
N ASP A 157 -36.15 1.02 10.91
CA ASP A 157 -35.04 0.06 10.92
C ASP A 157 -34.80 -0.61 9.54
N LYS A 158 -34.92 0.20 8.48
CA LYS A 158 -34.77 -0.24 7.08
C LYS A 158 -33.66 0.51 6.37
N LEU A 159 -32.93 -0.20 5.52
CA LEU A 159 -31.96 0.36 4.59
C LEU A 159 -32.59 0.50 3.20
N TYR A 160 -32.48 1.68 2.62
CA TYR A 160 -32.90 1.98 1.26
C TYR A 160 -31.67 2.03 0.37
N CYS A 161 -31.69 1.22 -0.67
CA CYS A 161 -30.61 1.10 -1.65
C CYS A 161 -31.09 1.57 -3.01
N GLY A 162 -30.62 2.74 -3.44
CA GLY A 162 -30.87 3.29 -4.75
C GLY A 162 -30.00 2.66 -5.83
N ASP A 163 -30.65 2.18 -6.88
CA ASP A 163 -29.99 1.71 -8.10
C ASP A 163 -29.91 2.83 -9.15
N THR A 164 -28.69 3.10 -9.60
CA THR A 164 -28.42 4.21 -10.53
C THR A 164 -28.71 3.86 -12.00
N ILE A 165 -28.95 2.59 -12.33
CA ILE A 165 -29.33 2.12 -13.69
C ILE A 165 -30.76 1.57 -13.70
N ASP A 166 -31.11 0.70 -12.76
CA ASP A 166 -32.36 -0.08 -12.78
C ASP A 166 -33.61 0.73 -12.45
N LYS A 167 -33.47 2.03 -12.16
CA LYS A 167 -34.59 2.94 -11.89
C LYS A 167 -35.40 2.54 -10.66
N THR A 168 -34.76 1.90 -9.69
CA THR A 168 -35.40 1.29 -8.52
C THR A 168 -34.71 1.70 -7.22
N VAL A 169 -35.47 1.62 -6.13
CA VAL A 169 -34.97 1.67 -4.76
C VAL A 169 -35.36 0.37 -4.06
N SER A 170 -34.37 -0.39 -3.62
CA SER A 170 -34.55 -1.63 -2.86
C SER A 170 -34.62 -1.33 -1.37
N VAL A 171 -35.61 -1.89 -0.69
CA VAL A 171 -35.86 -1.74 0.75
C VAL A 171 -35.42 -3.01 1.45
N ILE A 172 -34.53 -2.88 2.41
CA ILE A 172 -33.86 -3.98 3.10
C ILE A 172 -34.16 -3.87 4.59
N ASP A 173 -34.52 -4.98 5.22
CA ASP A 173 -34.65 -5.10 6.66
C ASP A 173 -33.27 -5.22 7.31
N CYS A 174 -32.91 -4.28 8.19
CA CYS A 174 -31.60 -4.28 8.84
C CYS A 174 -31.46 -5.38 9.91
N ALA A 175 -32.56 -5.88 10.46
CA ALA A 175 -32.53 -6.94 11.47
C ALA A 175 -32.22 -8.29 10.81
N THR A 176 -32.95 -8.62 9.74
CA THR A 176 -32.85 -9.92 9.05
C THR A 176 -31.87 -9.93 7.88
N ASN A 177 -31.37 -8.77 7.43
CA ASN A 177 -30.62 -8.59 6.19
C ASN A 177 -31.38 -9.09 4.94
N GLY A 178 -32.72 -9.02 4.98
CA GLY A 178 -33.60 -9.47 3.90
C GLY A 178 -34.07 -8.33 3.01
N LEU A 179 -34.16 -8.57 1.70
CA LEU A 179 -34.86 -7.67 0.78
C LEU A 179 -36.37 -7.74 1.04
N LEU A 180 -36.99 -6.62 1.41
CA LEU A 180 -38.43 -6.51 1.68
C LEU A 180 -39.22 -6.12 0.44
N LYS A 181 -38.73 -5.14 -0.32
CA LYS A 181 -39.49 -4.51 -1.42
C LYS A 181 -38.56 -3.85 -2.42
N VAL A 182 -39.02 -3.71 -3.66
CA VAL A 182 -38.37 -2.91 -4.70
C VAL A 182 -39.36 -1.86 -5.19
N ILE A 183 -39.00 -0.59 -5.06
CA ILE A 183 -39.83 0.57 -5.42
C ILE A 183 -39.35 1.12 -6.76
N PRO A 184 -40.19 1.15 -7.82
CA PRO A 184 -39.84 1.84 -9.06
C PRO A 184 -39.81 3.36 -8.84
N VAL A 185 -38.68 4.00 -9.14
CA VAL A 185 -38.46 5.45 -8.92
C VAL A 185 -38.12 6.23 -10.19
N GLY A 186 -37.95 5.57 -11.34
CA GLY A 186 -37.63 6.26 -12.60
C GLY A 186 -36.13 6.50 -12.81
N ARG A 187 -35.79 7.18 -13.92
CA ARG A 187 -34.40 7.23 -14.41
C ARG A 187 -33.52 8.21 -13.65
N GLY A 188 -32.24 7.86 -13.56
CA GLY A 188 -31.17 8.79 -13.16
C GLY A 188 -31.26 9.19 -11.70
N LEU A 189 -31.27 8.19 -10.82
CA LEU A 189 -31.19 8.42 -9.38
C LEU A 189 -29.79 8.94 -9.03
N THR A 190 -29.71 10.09 -8.36
CA THR A 190 -28.46 10.84 -8.13
C THR A 190 -28.15 11.07 -6.66
N ALA A 191 -29.17 11.27 -5.81
CA ALA A 191 -29.01 11.50 -4.38
C ALA A 191 -30.21 10.97 -3.58
N MET A 192 -29.99 10.66 -2.31
CA MET A 192 -31.04 10.24 -1.37
C MET A 192 -30.82 10.88 0.01
N ALA A 193 -31.89 11.22 0.72
CA ALA A 193 -31.83 11.76 2.07
C ALA A 193 -33.04 11.33 2.91
N TYR A 194 -32.82 11.00 4.17
CA TYR A 194 -33.87 10.61 5.12
C TYR A 194 -34.25 11.78 6.03
N ASP A 195 -35.54 12.09 6.10
CA ASP A 195 -36.11 13.02 7.08
C ASP A 195 -36.78 12.22 8.22
N PRO A 196 -36.18 12.20 9.43
CA PRO A 196 -36.76 11.52 10.57
C PRO A 196 -38.01 12.20 11.14
N THR A 197 -38.25 13.47 10.86
CA THR A 197 -39.41 14.20 11.40
C THR A 197 -40.71 13.80 10.73
N THR A 198 -40.66 13.57 9.41
CA THR A 198 -41.80 13.12 8.60
C THR A 198 -41.78 11.63 8.30
N ALA A 199 -40.70 10.92 8.70
CA ALA A 199 -40.44 9.52 8.37
C ALA A 199 -40.50 9.25 6.85
N LYS A 200 -39.94 10.18 6.06
CA LYS A 200 -39.87 10.09 4.60
C LYS A 200 -38.43 9.97 4.12
N MET A 201 -38.24 9.21 3.05
CA MET A 201 -37.02 9.14 2.27
C MET A 201 -37.21 9.96 0.99
N TYR A 202 -36.32 10.91 0.73
CA TYR A 202 -36.31 11.69 -0.49
C TYR A 202 -35.31 11.11 -1.47
N ALA A 203 -35.73 10.92 -2.72
CA ALA A 203 -34.94 10.35 -3.80
C ALA A 203 -34.90 11.32 -4.98
N ALA A 204 -33.71 11.84 -5.31
CA ALA A 204 -33.50 12.73 -6.44
C ALA A 204 -33.33 11.91 -7.72
N THR A 205 -34.21 12.14 -8.69
CA THR A 205 -34.19 11.49 -10.01
C THR A 205 -33.96 12.54 -11.10
N ARG A 206 -33.81 12.09 -12.35
CA ARG A 206 -33.74 13.00 -13.50
C ARG A 206 -35.02 13.81 -13.70
N GLU A 207 -36.16 13.31 -13.23
CA GLU A 207 -37.48 13.87 -13.54
C GLU A 207 -38.11 14.66 -12.38
N ALA A 208 -37.81 14.28 -11.14
CA ALA A 208 -38.36 14.89 -9.93
C ALA A 208 -37.54 14.52 -8.68
N VAL A 209 -37.79 15.22 -7.58
CA VAL A 209 -37.51 14.71 -6.23
C VAL A 209 -38.73 13.92 -5.75
N LEU A 210 -38.55 12.64 -5.42
CA LEU A 210 -39.64 11.78 -4.96
C LEU A 210 -39.61 11.67 -3.44
N ALA A 211 -40.78 11.80 -2.80
CA ALA A 211 -40.96 11.52 -1.38
C ALA A 211 -41.50 10.09 -1.22
N ILE A 212 -40.77 9.24 -0.51
CA ILE A 212 -41.12 7.85 -0.23
C ILE A 212 -41.44 7.73 1.26
N SER A 213 -42.64 7.25 1.59
CA SER A 213 -43.02 6.97 2.98
C SER A 213 -42.27 5.74 3.50
N CYS A 214 -41.56 5.86 4.62
CA CYS A 214 -40.79 4.75 5.18
C CYS A 214 -41.65 3.68 5.89
N SER A 215 -42.89 4.02 6.25
CA SER A 215 -43.85 3.08 6.84
C SER A 215 -44.59 2.28 5.78
N ALA A 216 -44.96 2.92 4.66
CA ALA A 216 -45.67 2.28 3.56
C ALA A 216 -44.74 1.67 2.48
N ASP A 217 -43.45 2.03 2.51
CA ASP A 217 -42.46 1.70 1.49
C ASP A 217 -42.97 2.03 0.06
N SER A 218 -43.53 3.22 -0.11
CA SER A 218 -44.14 3.66 -1.38
C SER A 218 -43.97 5.15 -1.61
N ILE A 219 -43.93 5.55 -2.87
CA ILE A 219 -43.91 6.97 -3.26
C ILE A 219 -45.24 7.60 -2.84
N VAL A 220 -45.16 8.71 -2.12
CA VAL A 220 -46.32 9.50 -1.67
C VAL A 220 -46.41 10.87 -2.33
N SER A 221 -45.30 11.38 -2.88
CA SER A 221 -45.27 12.64 -3.63
C SER A 221 -44.15 12.65 -4.67
N ALA A 222 -44.36 13.39 -5.76
CA ALA A 222 -43.38 13.67 -6.80
C ALA A 222 -43.27 15.18 -7.03
N ILE A 223 -42.13 15.77 -6.67
CA ILE A 223 -41.86 17.20 -6.74
C ILE A 223 -41.14 17.50 -8.06
N SER A 224 -41.92 17.58 -9.14
CA SER A 224 -41.40 17.75 -10.52
C SER A 224 -40.84 19.14 -10.82
N ALA A 225 -41.01 20.10 -9.90
CA ALA A 225 -40.45 21.45 -10.02
C ALA A 225 -38.93 21.47 -9.93
N VAL A 226 -38.31 20.46 -9.31
CA VAL A 226 -36.85 20.32 -9.19
C VAL A 226 -36.42 19.01 -9.84
N LYS A 227 -35.48 19.09 -10.79
CA LYS A 227 -35.08 17.96 -11.65
C LYS A 227 -33.59 17.71 -11.54
N ALA A 228 -33.18 16.45 -11.68
CA ALA A 228 -31.78 16.03 -11.74
C ALA A 228 -30.92 16.57 -10.59
N ALA A 229 -31.50 16.67 -9.40
CA ALA A 229 -30.83 17.21 -8.23
C ALA A 229 -29.54 16.43 -7.90
N SER A 230 -28.46 17.15 -7.65
CA SER A 230 -27.12 16.61 -7.41
C SER A 230 -26.82 16.43 -5.92
N ALA A 231 -27.41 17.26 -5.05
CA ALA A 231 -27.28 17.16 -3.59
C ALA A 231 -28.59 17.46 -2.87
N LEU A 232 -28.78 16.80 -1.73
CA LEU A 232 -29.94 16.90 -0.84
C LEU A 232 -29.45 17.11 0.60
N CYS A 233 -30.03 18.07 1.32
CA CYS A 233 -29.74 18.31 2.74
C CYS A 233 -31.04 18.56 3.51
N VAL A 234 -31.30 17.76 4.55
CA VAL A 234 -32.48 17.92 5.40
C VAL A 234 -32.14 18.80 6.59
N ASN A 235 -32.92 19.85 6.82
CA ASN A 235 -32.96 20.61 8.06
C ASN A 235 -34.21 20.17 8.85
N LYS A 236 -33.99 19.38 9.89
CA LYS A 236 -35.08 18.74 10.68
C LYS A 236 -35.81 19.76 11.52
N ARG A 237 -35.09 20.74 12.06
CA ARG A 237 -35.66 21.81 12.89
C ARG A 237 -36.63 22.68 12.11
N ARG A 238 -36.33 22.95 10.84
CA ARG A 238 -37.15 23.77 9.94
C ARG A 238 -38.09 22.96 9.06
N GLN A 239 -38.03 21.64 9.13
CA GLN A 239 -38.83 20.71 8.32
C GLN A 239 -38.72 21.05 6.82
N LYS A 240 -37.48 21.29 6.39
CA LYS A 240 -37.15 21.65 5.00
C LYS A 240 -36.10 20.71 4.43
N LEU A 241 -36.25 20.40 3.16
CA LEU A 241 -35.26 19.75 2.32
C LEU A 241 -34.68 20.79 1.36
N TYR A 242 -33.37 21.03 1.48
CA TYR A 242 -32.62 21.87 0.57
C TYR A 242 -32.05 21.04 -0.57
N VAL A 243 -32.22 21.54 -1.80
CA VAL A 243 -31.92 20.79 -3.02
C VAL A 243 -31.05 21.61 -3.95
N VAL A 244 -29.89 21.07 -4.30
CA VAL A 244 -29.02 21.61 -5.36
C VAL A 244 -29.34 20.89 -6.67
N PRO A 245 -29.86 21.58 -7.69
CA PRO A 245 -30.08 21.07 -9.05
C PRO A 245 -28.76 20.80 -9.79
N PRO A 246 -28.77 20.30 -11.03
CA PRO A 246 -27.54 20.20 -11.82
C PRO A 246 -27.03 21.60 -12.18
N HIS A 247 -25.74 21.65 -12.54
CA HIS A 247 -24.98 22.88 -12.76
C HIS A 247 -25.74 23.98 -13.52
N ALA A 248 -26.52 23.67 -14.54
CA ALA A 248 -27.20 24.68 -15.37
C ALA A 248 -28.26 25.56 -14.66
N ASP A 249 -28.83 25.16 -13.51
CA ASP A 249 -29.94 25.92 -12.88
C ASP A 249 -29.45 27.07 -11.97
N GLY A 250 -28.24 26.95 -11.39
CA GLY A 250 -27.62 27.99 -10.54
C GLY A 250 -28.44 28.42 -9.32
N ALA A 251 -29.44 27.62 -8.91
CA ALA A 251 -30.39 27.96 -7.86
C ALA A 251 -30.45 26.89 -6.78
N LEU A 252 -30.80 27.28 -5.55
CA LEU A 252 -31.04 26.40 -4.43
C LEU A 252 -32.55 26.37 -4.15
N TYR A 253 -33.14 25.18 -4.02
CA TYR A 253 -34.57 25.05 -3.71
C TYR A 253 -34.76 24.62 -2.26
N ALA A 254 -35.70 25.27 -1.57
CA ALA A 254 -36.21 24.82 -0.28
C ALA A 254 -37.55 24.13 -0.51
N ILE A 255 -37.68 22.89 -0.05
CA ILE A 255 -38.91 22.09 -0.13
C ILE A 255 -39.41 21.85 1.28
N SER A 256 -40.67 22.16 1.53
CA SER A 256 -41.35 21.84 2.80
C SER A 256 -41.55 20.32 2.89
N THR A 257 -40.95 19.66 3.89
CA THR A 257 -41.07 18.19 4.05
C THR A 257 -42.45 17.71 4.54
N PRO A 258 -43.23 18.51 5.31
CA PRO A 258 -44.59 18.13 5.66
C PRO A 258 -45.53 18.11 4.45
N THR A 259 -45.43 19.10 3.56
CA THR A 259 -46.35 19.28 2.42
C THR A 259 -45.80 18.77 1.08
N ASP A 260 -44.52 18.39 1.02
CA ASP A 260 -43.81 18.00 -0.20
C ASP A 260 -43.99 19.02 -1.35
N SER A 261 -43.84 20.30 -1.02
CA SER A 261 -44.00 21.43 -1.96
C SER A 261 -42.82 22.38 -1.90
N VAL A 262 -42.47 22.98 -3.04
CA VAL A 262 -41.41 24.01 -3.11
C VAL A 262 -41.86 25.22 -2.30
N ALA A 263 -41.12 25.54 -1.25
CA ALA A 263 -41.32 26.71 -0.41
C ALA A 263 -40.63 27.95 -0.98
N ALA A 264 -39.42 27.77 -1.52
CA ALA A 264 -38.63 28.87 -2.08
C ALA A 264 -37.63 28.39 -3.14
N ARG A 265 -37.21 29.34 -4.00
CA ARG A 265 -36.09 29.21 -4.95
C ARG A 265 -35.13 30.39 -4.72
N MET A 266 -33.92 30.10 -4.28
CA MET A 266 -32.87 31.07 -3.96
C MET A 266 -31.82 31.14 -5.08
N SER A 267 -31.31 32.34 -5.38
CA SER A 267 -30.15 32.51 -6.27
C SER A 267 -28.89 31.96 -5.60
N GLY A 268 -28.10 31.21 -6.37
CA GLY A 268 -26.79 30.73 -5.95
C GLY A 268 -25.61 31.64 -6.33
N ASP A 269 -25.88 32.78 -7.00
CA ASP A 269 -24.86 33.69 -7.51
C ASP A 269 -23.71 32.96 -8.23
N GLY A 270 -24.07 32.10 -9.18
CA GLY A 270 -23.16 31.20 -9.90
C GLY A 270 -23.65 29.76 -9.91
N TYR A 271 -22.81 28.84 -10.37
CA TYR A 271 -23.14 27.42 -10.34
C TYR A 271 -22.84 26.83 -8.97
N LEU A 272 -23.89 26.42 -8.27
CA LEU A 272 -23.77 25.75 -6.98
C LEU A 272 -23.11 24.38 -7.13
N MET A 273 -22.14 24.10 -6.26
CA MET A 273 -21.48 22.80 -6.19
C MET A 273 -22.37 21.80 -5.44
N PRO A 274 -22.25 20.50 -5.72
CA PRO A 274 -23.09 19.45 -5.13
C PRO A 274 -22.70 19.11 -3.68
N VAL A 275 -22.47 20.13 -2.84
CA VAL A 275 -22.09 20.02 -1.42
C VAL A 275 -22.96 20.96 -0.60
N LEU A 276 -23.52 20.49 0.52
CA LEU A 276 -24.33 21.31 1.42
C LEU A 276 -24.00 20.99 2.86
N ALA A 277 -23.94 22.01 3.70
CA ALA A 277 -23.85 21.85 5.15
C ALA A 277 -24.88 22.75 5.84
N CYS A 278 -25.70 22.17 6.71
CA CYS A 278 -26.69 22.92 7.48
C CYS A 278 -26.22 23.08 8.92
N ASN A 279 -26.37 24.30 9.44
CA ASN A 279 -26.26 24.59 10.86
C ASN A 279 -27.68 24.72 11.43
N GLU A 280 -28.15 23.65 12.07
CA GLU A 280 -29.51 23.61 12.63
C GLU A 280 -29.65 24.49 13.90
N VAL A 281 -28.54 24.91 14.52
CA VAL A 281 -28.56 25.77 15.72
C VAL A 281 -28.82 27.22 15.33
N THR A 282 -28.11 27.70 14.31
CA THR A 282 -28.22 29.09 13.81
C THR A 282 -29.17 29.24 12.63
N ASP A 283 -29.74 28.15 12.15
CA ASP A 283 -30.62 28.12 10.97
C ASP A 283 -29.95 28.70 9.71
N ARG A 284 -28.69 28.31 9.52
CA ARG A 284 -27.89 28.66 8.35
C ARG A 284 -27.64 27.46 7.47
N LEU A 285 -27.47 27.71 6.18
CA LEU A 285 -27.08 26.71 5.21
C LEU A 285 -25.92 27.24 4.37
N TYR A 286 -24.94 26.38 4.13
CA TYR A 286 -23.72 26.73 3.42
C TYR A 286 -23.57 25.91 2.14
N ASN A 287 -23.12 26.56 1.07
CA ASN A 287 -22.77 25.97 -0.22
C ASN A 287 -21.55 26.70 -0.81
N VAL A 288 -20.95 26.14 -1.85
CA VAL A 288 -19.81 26.74 -2.57
C VAL A 288 -20.18 26.82 -4.04
N ASN A 289 -19.90 27.93 -4.72
CA ASN A 289 -20.11 28.04 -6.16
C ASN A 289 -18.83 27.75 -6.97
N ASP A 290 -18.98 27.68 -8.29
CA ASP A 290 -17.91 27.49 -9.27
C ASP A 290 -16.89 28.65 -9.33
N ALA A 291 -17.29 29.84 -8.90
CA ALA A 291 -16.37 30.96 -8.67
C ALA A 291 -15.51 30.79 -7.39
N GLY A 292 -15.74 29.70 -6.63
CA GLY A 292 -15.01 29.34 -5.43
C GLY A 292 -15.24 30.28 -4.25
N GLY A 293 -16.43 30.87 -4.17
CA GLY A 293 -16.90 31.56 -2.97
C GLY A 293 -17.87 30.73 -2.14
N MET A 294 -17.83 30.97 -0.84
CA MET A 294 -18.74 30.40 0.14
C MET A 294 -20.02 31.23 0.16
N LEU A 295 -21.16 30.55 0.08
CA LEU A 295 -22.50 31.14 0.12
C LEU A 295 -23.14 30.77 1.45
N GLU A 296 -23.72 31.75 2.13
CA GLU A 296 -24.53 31.53 3.33
C GLU A 296 -25.98 31.91 3.06
N PHE A 297 -26.89 30.98 3.35
CA PHE A 297 -28.32 31.15 3.20
C PHE A 297 -29.02 31.14 4.57
N ASP A 298 -30.05 31.96 4.69
CA ASP A 298 -30.96 31.97 5.83
C ASP A 298 -32.03 30.89 5.65
N CYS A 299 -32.13 29.93 6.57
CA CYS A 299 -33.14 28.88 6.51
C CYS A 299 -34.53 29.36 6.92
N VAL A 300 -34.64 30.52 7.58
CA VAL A 300 -35.92 31.08 8.04
C VAL A 300 -36.60 31.82 6.90
N GLY A 301 -35.92 32.83 6.34
CA GLY A 301 -36.41 33.63 5.22
C GLY A 301 -36.24 32.99 3.84
N ASP A 302 -35.50 31.87 3.75
CA ASP A 302 -35.10 31.23 2.49
C ASP A 302 -34.49 32.23 1.51
N ALA A 303 -33.43 32.91 1.93
CA ALA A 303 -32.73 33.93 1.16
C ALA A 303 -31.21 33.79 1.28
N LEU A 304 -30.50 34.17 0.22
CA LEU A 304 -29.05 34.34 0.29
C LEU A 304 -28.74 35.52 1.20
N ILE A 305 -27.85 35.32 2.17
CA ILE A 305 -27.41 36.35 3.11
C ILE A 305 -26.19 37.07 2.57
N ARG A 306 -25.17 36.30 2.19
CA ARG A 306 -23.89 36.83 1.72
C ARG A 306 -23.09 35.80 0.94
N TYR A 307 -22.19 36.35 0.14
CA TYR A 307 -21.14 35.66 -0.60
C TYR A 307 -19.79 36.09 -0.02
N VAL A 308 -18.93 35.12 0.29
CA VAL A 308 -17.56 35.35 0.77
C VAL A 308 -16.58 34.66 -0.18
N PRO A 309 -15.73 35.41 -0.90
CA PRO A 309 -14.73 34.80 -1.77
C PRO A 309 -13.70 34.09 -0.90
N VAL A 310 -13.61 32.76 -1.02
CA VAL A 310 -12.64 31.94 -0.29
C VAL A 310 -11.47 31.51 -1.18
N SER A 311 -11.69 31.27 -2.50
CA SER A 311 -10.61 31.09 -3.48
C SER A 311 -11.15 31.04 -4.93
N PRO A 312 -10.59 31.76 -5.92
CA PRO A 312 -11.22 31.96 -7.23
C PRO A 312 -11.17 30.78 -8.25
N LEU A 313 -10.69 29.57 -7.91
CA LEU A 313 -10.41 28.51 -8.90
C LEU A 313 -10.46 27.07 -8.32
N ALA A 314 -11.62 26.46 -7.99
CA ALA A 314 -11.61 25.06 -7.53
C ALA A 314 -12.92 24.26 -7.49
N ASP A 315 -12.77 22.92 -7.52
CA ASP A 315 -13.78 21.89 -7.22
C ASP A 315 -13.77 21.54 -5.72
N PRO A 316 -14.85 21.78 -4.96
CA PRO A 316 -14.91 21.41 -3.55
C PRO A 316 -15.16 19.90 -3.38
N ALA A 317 -14.34 19.24 -2.57
CA ALA A 317 -14.46 17.79 -2.33
C ALA A 317 -15.41 17.44 -1.17
N GLY A 318 -15.69 18.39 -0.26
CA GLY A 318 -16.62 18.17 0.84
C GLY A 318 -16.83 19.40 1.72
N LEU A 319 -17.99 19.44 2.38
CA LEU A 319 -18.38 20.51 3.30
C LEU A 319 -19.06 19.89 4.53
N PHE A 320 -18.66 20.34 5.73
CA PHE A 320 -19.25 19.87 6.99
C PHE A 320 -19.41 21.02 7.98
N CYS A 321 -20.52 21.07 8.71
CA CYS A 321 -20.75 22.07 9.75
C CYS A 321 -20.86 21.41 11.12
N ASP A 322 -20.00 21.84 12.07
CA ASP A 322 -20.19 21.59 13.49
C ASP A 322 -21.15 22.65 14.04
N SER A 323 -22.45 22.33 14.06
CA SER A 323 -23.49 23.25 14.53
C SER A 323 -23.36 23.60 16.02
N VAL A 324 -22.67 22.78 16.82
CA VAL A 324 -22.51 23.00 18.27
C VAL A 324 -21.44 24.06 18.53
N ARG A 325 -20.31 23.99 17.82
CA ARG A 325 -19.24 24.98 17.93
C ARG A 325 -19.37 26.15 16.95
N ASN A 326 -20.34 26.08 16.05
CA ASN A 326 -20.53 27.07 15.01
C ASN A 326 -19.28 27.18 14.11
N ARG A 327 -18.74 26.04 13.69
CA ARG A 327 -17.58 25.93 12.78
C ARG A 327 -17.99 25.29 11.46
N LEU A 328 -17.37 25.75 10.37
CA LEU A 328 -17.55 25.21 9.03
C LEU A 328 -16.22 24.68 8.51
N TYR A 329 -16.22 23.42 8.08
CA TYR A 329 -15.06 22.74 7.53
C TYR A 329 -15.23 22.54 6.03
N TYR A 330 -14.23 22.98 5.29
CA TYR A 330 -14.24 23.04 3.83
C TYR A 330 -13.03 22.30 3.26
N LEU A 331 -13.27 21.21 2.53
CA LEU A 331 -12.24 20.40 1.90
C LEU A 331 -12.04 20.83 0.44
N TRP A 332 -10.80 21.21 0.14
CA TRP A 332 -10.40 21.86 -1.09
C TRP A 332 -9.26 21.12 -1.78
N GLU A 333 -9.26 21.12 -3.11
CA GLU A 333 -8.18 20.61 -3.94
C GLU A 333 -7.67 21.70 -4.89
N ARG A 334 -6.33 21.86 -4.97
CA ARG A 334 -5.65 22.72 -5.95
C ARG A 334 -4.31 22.13 -6.37
N ASP A 335 -4.05 22.07 -7.67
CA ASP A 335 -2.82 21.49 -8.23
C ASP A 335 -2.52 20.11 -7.61
N ASP A 336 -3.54 19.25 -7.57
CA ASP A 336 -3.50 17.91 -6.98
C ASP A 336 -3.28 17.87 -5.45
N ARG A 337 -3.28 19.03 -4.78
CA ARG A 337 -3.03 19.17 -3.33
C ARG A 337 -4.31 19.47 -2.58
N GLY A 338 -4.52 18.71 -1.51
CA GLY A 338 -5.66 18.84 -0.63
C GLY A 338 -5.41 19.71 0.59
N TYR A 339 -6.35 20.59 0.89
CA TYR A 339 -6.35 21.38 2.12
C TYR A 339 -7.74 21.35 2.76
N LEU A 340 -7.74 21.34 4.08
CA LEU A 340 -8.95 21.41 4.89
C LEU A 340 -8.94 22.74 5.64
N TYR A 341 -9.90 23.59 5.33
CA TYR A 341 -10.08 24.92 5.89
C TYR A 341 -11.13 24.88 6.99
N GLU A 342 -10.88 25.63 8.06
CA GLU A 342 -11.80 25.85 9.15
C GLU A 342 -12.22 27.32 9.16
N LEU A 343 -13.52 27.56 9.04
CA LEU A 343 -14.15 28.88 8.93
C LEU A 343 -15.09 29.10 10.12
N ASP A 344 -15.14 30.33 10.61
CA ASP A 344 -16.13 30.73 11.61
C ASP A 344 -17.52 30.85 10.98
N CYS A 345 -18.55 30.22 11.52
CA CYS A 345 -19.89 30.30 10.91
C CYS A 345 -20.57 31.67 11.07
N VAL A 346 -20.11 32.55 11.98
CA VAL A 346 -20.66 33.90 12.18
C VAL A 346 -20.04 34.89 11.21
N THR A 347 -18.74 34.85 10.98
CA THR A 347 -18.06 35.81 10.11
C THR A 347 -17.68 35.24 8.74
N LEU A 348 -17.58 33.92 8.61
CA LEU A 348 -16.95 33.19 7.50
C LEU A 348 -15.48 33.52 7.31
N ASP A 349 -14.83 34.06 8.34
CA ASP A 349 -13.39 34.28 8.33
C ASP A 349 -12.65 32.96 8.47
N LEU A 350 -11.50 32.88 7.78
CA LEU A 350 -10.57 31.78 7.91
C LEU A 350 -9.92 31.80 9.29
N MET A 351 -10.13 30.73 10.06
CA MET A 351 -9.53 30.57 11.38
C MET A 351 -8.26 29.74 11.32
N SER A 352 -8.31 28.63 10.59
CA SER A 352 -7.18 27.72 10.45
C SER A 352 -7.29 26.94 9.14
N TRP A 353 -6.16 26.42 8.68
CA TRP A 353 -6.13 25.48 7.56
C TRP A 353 -5.01 24.48 7.76
N THR A 354 -5.17 23.31 7.17
CA THR A 354 -4.16 22.26 7.23
C THR A 354 -4.08 21.51 5.92
N TYR A 355 -2.88 21.03 5.59
CA TYR A 355 -2.66 20.20 4.40
C TYR A 355 -3.06 18.76 4.70
N VAL A 356 -3.79 18.14 3.78
CA VAL A 356 -4.41 16.82 4.02
C VAL A 356 -4.01 15.73 3.03
N GLY A 357 -2.98 15.98 2.22
CA GLY A 357 -2.46 15.04 1.24
C GLY A 357 -2.84 15.40 -0.20
N LEU A 358 -2.50 14.52 -1.14
CA LEU A 358 -2.83 14.70 -2.55
C LEU A 358 -4.23 14.15 -2.87
N TYR A 359 -4.96 14.83 -3.77
CA TYR A 359 -6.26 14.41 -4.29
C TYR A 359 -7.35 14.06 -3.26
N PRO A 360 -7.68 14.92 -2.28
CA PRO A 360 -8.69 14.61 -1.28
C PRO A 360 -10.07 14.43 -1.94
N ALA A 361 -10.72 13.29 -1.71
CA ALA A 361 -11.95 12.94 -2.40
C ALA A 361 -13.20 12.98 -1.52
N ILE A 362 -13.03 12.83 -0.21
CA ILE A 362 -14.14 12.67 0.75
C ILE A 362 -13.82 13.46 2.01
N LEU A 363 -14.85 14.10 2.56
CA LEU A 363 -14.89 14.59 3.92
C LEU A 363 -16.02 13.87 4.66
N GLN A 364 -15.72 13.22 5.79
CA GLN A 364 -16.71 12.56 6.63
C GLN A 364 -16.51 12.96 8.09
N ALA A 365 -17.59 13.31 8.77
CA ALA A 365 -17.56 13.66 10.19
C ALA A 365 -18.21 12.57 11.06
N ASP A 366 -17.72 12.44 12.28
CA ASP A 366 -18.35 11.78 13.44
C ASP A 366 -18.53 12.83 14.56
N PRO A 367 -19.68 13.52 14.57
CA PRO A 367 -19.96 14.54 15.57
C PRO A 367 -20.07 14.03 17.00
N ALA A 368 -20.40 12.75 17.20
CA ALA A 368 -20.48 12.18 18.55
C ALA A 368 -19.11 12.11 19.22
N ARG A 369 -18.04 12.01 18.44
CA ARG A 369 -16.66 11.90 18.93
C ARG A 369 -15.79 13.09 18.57
N TYR A 370 -16.35 14.13 17.94
CA TYR A 370 -15.62 15.30 17.45
C TYR A 370 -14.49 14.97 16.47
N ARG A 371 -14.74 14.00 15.57
CA ARG A 371 -13.75 13.57 14.59
C ARG A 371 -14.15 13.95 13.18
N LEU A 372 -13.23 14.53 12.43
CA LEU A 372 -13.37 14.82 11.02
C LEU A 372 -12.33 14.01 10.27
N MET A 373 -12.70 13.44 9.12
CA MET A 373 -11.82 12.56 8.36
C MET A 373 -11.83 12.96 6.91
N CYS A 374 -10.65 12.93 6.31
CA CYS A 374 -10.52 13.02 4.88
C CYS A 374 -9.70 11.84 4.36
N ALA A 375 -10.08 11.38 3.17
CA ALA A 375 -9.33 10.38 2.43
C ALA A 375 -9.12 10.88 0.99
N GLY A 376 -7.90 10.74 0.49
CA GLY A 376 -7.52 11.13 -0.87
C GLY A 376 -7.25 9.96 -1.81
N GLY A 377 -7.40 10.17 -3.12
CA GLY A 377 -7.08 9.16 -4.13
C GLY A 377 -7.69 9.31 -5.53
N ARG A 378 -8.16 10.49 -5.96
CA ARG A 378 -8.57 10.66 -7.37
C ARG A 378 -7.32 10.57 -8.28
N GLY A 379 -7.33 9.65 -9.26
CA GLY A 379 -6.30 9.57 -10.31
C GLY A 379 -5.53 8.25 -10.40
N TYR A 380 -5.21 7.87 -11.66
CA TYR A 380 -4.52 6.62 -12.01
C TYR A 380 -3.04 6.57 -11.56
N TYR A 381 -2.45 7.74 -11.25
CA TYR A 381 -1.04 7.92 -10.87
C TYR A 381 -0.84 8.51 -9.46
N ALA A 382 -1.90 8.57 -8.64
CA ALA A 382 -1.82 9.09 -7.27
C ALA A 382 -1.18 8.04 -6.34
N TYR A 383 0.16 8.05 -6.24
CA TYR A 383 0.97 7.15 -5.41
C TYR A 383 0.95 7.50 -3.91
N ASP A 384 0.52 8.72 -3.54
CA ASP A 384 0.31 9.14 -2.15
C ASP A 384 -1.18 9.13 -1.82
N ARG A 385 -1.60 8.20 -0.97
CA ARG A 385 -2.98 8.16 -0.47
C ARG A 385 -2.94 7.99 1.03
N ALA A 386 -3.69 8.81 1.75
CA ALA A 386 -3.78 8.75 3.19
C ALA A 386 -5.21 8.95 3.67
N LEU A 387 -5.58 8.23 4.73
CA LEU A 387 -6.68 8.61 5.61
C LEU A 387 -6.09 9.57 6.64
N THR A 388 -6.59 10.79 6.74
CA THR A 388 -6.19 11.73 7.80
C THR A 388 -7.38 11.96 8.72
N VAL A 389 -7.15 11.88 10.03
CA VAL A 389 -8.16 12.09 11.06
C VAL A 389 -7.81 13.32 11.88
N PHE A 390 -8.80 14.20 12.05
CA PHE A 390 -8.73 15.43 12.82
C PHE A 390 -9.61 15.30 14.05
N ASP A 391 -9.09 15.67 15.21
CA ASP A 391 -9.93 15.99 16.36
C ASP A 391 -10.27 17.47 16.27
N TYR A 392 -11.55 17.79 16.18
CA TYR A 392 -12.03 19.17 16.20
C TYR A 392 -12.66 19.53 17.54
N LYS A 393 -12.34 18.78 18.62
CA LYS A 393 -12.81 19.06 19.97
C LYS A 393 -12.16 20.29 20.58
N SER A 394 -10.86 20.47 20.36
CA SER A 394 -10.07 21.60 20.84
C SER A 394 -10.21 22.81 19.94
N ASP A 395 -9.96 24.01 20.47
CA ASP A 395 -9.83 25.24 19.67
C ASP A 395 -8.61 25.24 18.73
N SER A 396 -7.81 24.17 18.79
CA SER A 396 -6.71 23.86 17.90
C SER A 396 -7.10 22.72 16.95
N PHE A 397 -7.30 23.05 15.68
CA PHE A 397 -7.55 22.10 14.60
C PHE A 397 -6.23 21.61 14.00
N TYR A 398 -5.84 20.37 14.34
CA TYR A 398 -4.64 19.75 13.78
C TYR A 398 -4.91 18.30 13.40
N ALA A 399 -4.27 17.84 12.32
CA ALA A 399 -4.20 16.43 11.99
C ALA A 399 -3.63 15.67 13.19
N ARG A 400 -4.34 14.65 13.67
CA ARG A 400 -3.88 13.84 14.80
C ARG A 400 -3.17 12.56 14.38
N GLY A 401 -3.19 12.24 13.09
CA GLY A 401 -2.49 11.10 12.51
C GLY A 401 -3.08 10.74 11.17
N GLY A 402 -2.39 9.86 10.45
CA GLY A 402 -2.89 9.34 9.19
C GLY A 402 -2.41 7.94 8.88
N VAL A 403 -3.16 7.24 8.04
CA VAL A 403 -2.80 5.89 7.60
C VAL A 403 -2.45 5.98 6.13
N PRO A 404 -1.26 5.55 5.68
CA PRO A 404 -1.07 5.27 4.26
C PRO A 404 -2.22 4.38 3.81
N LEU A 405 -2.88 4.73 2.71
CA LEU A 405 -3.79 3.86 2.00
C LEU A 405 -3.11 3.20 0.81
N SER A 406 -1.95 3.72 0.36
CA SER A 406 -1.05 3.11 -0.62
C SER A 406 0.28 3.87 -0.67
N GLY A 407 1.36 3.25 -1.15
CA GLY A 407 2.57 3.97 -1.56
C GLY A 407 3.86 3.21 -1.31
N TRP A 408 4.88 3.43 -2.16
CA TRP A 408 6.12 2.67 -2.19
C TRP A 408 6.75 2.47 -0.81
N THR A 409 6.95 1.20 -0.43
CA THR A 409 7.68 0.86 0.79
C THR A 409 9.14 0.59 0.47
N GLN A 410 10.03 1.20 1.26
CA GLN A 410 11.45 0.92 1.21
C GLN A 410 11.94 0.67 2.62
N VAL A 411 12.48 -0.52 2.88
CA VAL A 411 13.11 -0.79 4.18
C VAL A 411 14.37 0.06 4.29
N MET A 412 14.39 0.93 5.29
CA MET A 412 15.48 1.85 5.52
C MET A 412 16.59 1.14 6.28
N CYS A 413 16.31 0.77 7.52
CA CYS A 413 17.27 0.06 8.35
C CYS A 413 16.58 -0.87 9.33
N HIS A 414 17.36 -1.82 9.83
CA HIS A 414 17.03 -2.68 10.94
C HIS A 414 17.87 -2.27 12.14
N ASN A 415 17.22 -2.20 13.31
CA ASN A 415 17.89 -2.01 14.60
C ASN A 415 17.70 -3.26 15.45
N SER A 416 18.70 -4.15 15.43
CA SER A 416 18.74 -5.38 16.21
C SER A 416 18.64 -5.16 17.71
N ALA A 417 19.31 -4.12 18.22
CA ALA A 417 19.32 -3.81 19.65
C ALA A 417 17.93 -3.42 20.16
N ALA A 418 17.10 -2.82 19.30
CA ALA A 418 15.73 -2.44 19.62
C ALA A 418 14.67 -3.45 19.14
N GLY A 419 15.04 -4.43 18.31
CA GLY A 419 14.08 -5.34 17.64
C GLY A 419 13.10 -4.59 16.73
N LYS A 420 13.58 -3.57 16.02
CA LYS A 420 12.75 -2.66 15.23
C LYS A 420 13.23 -2.52 13.79
N LEU A 421 12.27 -2.52 12.88
CA LEU A 421 12.46 -2.28 11.46
C LEU A 421 11.92 -0.90 11.08
N TYR A 422 12.78 -0.07 10.48
CA TYR A 422 12.44 1.26 10.01
C TYR A 422 12.23 1.19 8.51
N TYR A 423 11.09 1.67 8.04
CA TYR A 423 10.78 1.69 6.62
C TYR A 423 10.20 3.04 6.21
N TRP A 424 10.53 3.42 4.99
CA TRP A 424 9.95 4.56 4.32
C TRP A 424 8.63 4.17 3.68
N TRP A 425 7.65 5.07 3.73
CA TRP A 425 6.42 4.96 2.97
C TRP A 425 6.13 6.26 2.23
N GLY A 426 5.61 6.15 1.00
CA GLY A 426 5.13 7.28 0.19
C GLY A 426 6.15 7.86 -0.79
N LEU A 427 5.69 8.67 -1.75
CA LEU A 427 6.50 9.30 -2.80
C LEU A 427 6.56 10.83 -2.74
N GLY A 428 5.62 11.46 -2.03
CA GLY A 428 5.56 12.92 -1.84
C GLY A 428 5.07 13.35 -0.45
N VAL A 429 4.08 12.65 0.11
CA VAL A 429 3.67 12.73 1.52
C VAL A 429 3.98 11.37 2.13
N GLY A 430 5.13 11.31 2.78
CA GLY A 430 5.66 10.06 3.29
C GLY A 430 6.12 10.18 4.73
N GLY A 431 6.71 9.12 5.24
CA GLY A 431 7.23 9.12 6.59
C GLY A 431 8.07 7.90 6.87
N VAL A 432 8.60 7.86 8.08
CA VAL A 432 9.26 6.68 8.61
C VAL A 432 8.26 5.91 9.44
N GLY A 433 7.89 4.71 9.02
CA GLY A 433 7.18 3.74 9.83
C GLY A 433 8.16 2.88 10.62
N VAL A 434 7.78 2.53 11.84
CA VAL A 434 8.59 1.69 12.74
C VAL A 434 7.80 0.44 13.07
N ILE A 435 8.30 -0.72 12.67
CA ILE A 435 7.71 -2.02 12.96
C ILE A 435 8.50 -2.65 14.10
N ASP A 436 7.80 -3.10 15.13
CA ASP A 436 8.34 -4.03 16.13
C ASP A 436 8.37 -5.43 15.52
N GLU A 437 9.55 -6.03 15.46
CA GLU A 437 9.78 -7.29 14.74
C GLU A 437 9.28 -8.51 15.52
N GLN A 438 9.14 -8.41 16.85
CA GLN A 438 8.61 -9.51 17.67
C GLN A 438 7.10 -9.67 17.47
N THR A 439 6.40 -8.53 17.45
CA THR A 439 4.94 -8.49 17.32
C THR A 439 4.49 -8.33 15.88
N ASN A 440 5.40 -7.98 14.97
CA ASN A 440 5.13 -7.56 13.60
C ASN A 440 4.10 -6.42 13.54
N ARG A 441 4.12 -5.51 14.51
CA ARG A 441 3.19 -4.37 14.54
C ARG A 441 3.91 -3.09 14.25
N LEU A 442 3.27 -2.21 13.49
CA LEU A 442 3.69 -0.83 13.41
C LEU A 442 3.55 -0.23 14.82
N VAL A 443 4.63 0.27 15.41
CA VAL A 443 4.64 0.83 16.77
C VAL A 443 4.79 2.34 16.78
N ALA A 444 5.33 2.92 15.70
CA ALA A 444 5.43 4.37 15.54
C ALA A 444 5.39 4.79 14.07
N GLN A 445 4.97 6.03 13.84
CA GLN A 445 5.04 6.69 12.54
C GLN A 445 5.51 8.12 12.71
N VAL A 446 6.53 8.50 11.94
CA VAL A 446 7.03 9.86 11.84
C VAL A 446 6.65 10.41 10.48
N PHE A 447 5.72 11.36 10.46
CA PHE A 447 5.25 12.00 9.22
C PHE A 447 6.24 13.05 8.75
N LEU A 448 6.60 12.99 7.46
CA LEU A 448 7.42 13.97 6.77
C LEU A 448 6.63 14.61 5.62
N SER A 449 6.28 15.88 5.77
CA SER A 449 5.49 16.61 4.77
C SER A 449 6.34 17.08 3.57
N ARG A 450 6.42 16.37 2.44
CA ARG A 450 7.37 16.62 1.31
C ARG A 450 8.77 16.04 1.51
N ALA A 451 8.85 14.72 1.58
CA ALA A 451 10.14 14.04 1.42
C ALA A 451 10.04 13.06 0.25
N SER A 452 10.95 13.23 -0.71
CA SER A 452 11.26 12.22 -1.70
C SER A 452 12.53 11.55 -1.19
N LEU A 453 12.43 10.54 -0.33
CA LEU A 453 13.63 9.81 0.03
C LEU A 453 14.06 8.98 -1.17
N SER A 454 15.12 9.43 -1.83
CA SER A 454 15.96 8.54 -2.64
C SER A 454 16.90 7.74 -1.75
N GLU A 455 17.37 8.29 -0.61
CA GLU A 455 18.42 7.69 0.24
C GLU A 455 18.36 8.16 1.72
N HIS A 456 18.90 7.36 2.64
CA HIS A 456 18.98 7.59 4.09
C HIS A 456 20.30 7.05 4.64
N ALA A 457 20.70 7.51 5.84
CA ALA A 457 21.93 7.09 6.51
C ALA A 457 21.64 6.63 7.94
N TYR A 458 22.05 5.43 8.31
CA TYR A 458 21.93 4.93 9.69
C TYR A 458 23.32 4.81 10.31
N SER A 459 23.57 5.53 11.40
CA SER A 459 24.79 5.36 12.21
C SER A 459 24.52 4.34 13.31
N ARG A 460 25.28 3.24 13.28
CA ARG A 460 25.22 2.18 14.29
C ARG A 460 25.79 2.65 15.63
N THR A 461 26.75 3.57 15.64
CA THR A 461 27.42 4.02 16.85
C THR A 461 26.55 4.97 17.67
N SER A 462 25.90 5.92 17.00
CA SER A 462 24.98 6.85 17.66
C SER A 462 23.54 6.32 17.77
N ASN A 463 23.24 5.21 17.08
CA ASN A 463 21.91 4.63 16.97
C ASN A 463 20.88 5.66 16.45
N LYS A 464 21.27 6.45 15.45
CA LYS A 464 20.44 7.51 14.84
C LYS A 464 20.28 7.29 13.35
N LEU A 465 19.08 7.61 12.87
CA LEU A 465 18.74 7.64 11.46
C LEU A 465 18.76 9.08 10.96
N TYR A 466 19.50 9.32 9.90
CA TYR A 466 19.67 10.60 9.23
C TYR A 466 18.92 10.56 7.91
N LEU A 467 17.98 11.48 7.74
CA LEU A 467 17.07 11.53 6.60
C LEU A 467 16.78 12.96 6.18
N GLN A 468 16.48 13.15 4.90
CA GLN A 468 16.09 14.46 4.38
C GLN A 468 14.74 14.88 4.96
N VAL A 469 14.65 16.13 5.46
CA VAL A 469 13.38 16.69 5.94
C VAL A 469 12.91 17.89 5.11
N PRO A 470 11.58 18.12 5.03
CA PRO A 470 10.98 19.10 4.13
C PRO A 470 11.39 20.56 4.32
N GLN A 471 11.85 20.92 5.51
CA GLN A 471 12.18 22.30 5.91
C GLN A 471 13.53 22.77 5.36
N GLY A 472 14.21 21.92 4.58
CA GLY A 472 15.54 22.22 4.09
C GLY A 472 16.62 21.92 5.13
N GLY A 473 16.64 20.70 5.67
CA GLY A 473 17.71 20.24 6.56
C GLY A 473 17.86 18.72 6.61
N LEU A 474 18.83 18.28 7.40
CA LEU A 474 19.02 16.88 7.76
C LEU A 474 18.27 16.59 9.07
N GLY A 475 17.22 15.77 8.99
CA GLY A 475 16.50 15.29 10.15
C GLY A 475 17.30 14.20 10.84
N VAL A 476 17.48 14.37 12.15
CA VAL A 476 18.09 13.38 13.03
C VAL A 476 16.97 12.70 13.80
N MET A 477 16.72 11.44 13.45
CA MET A 477 15.76 10.58 14.13
C MET A 477 16.48 9.71 15.14
N ASP A 478 16.08 9.85 16.40
CA ASP A 478 16.52 8.99 17.48
C ASP A 478 15.70 7.70 17.42
N VAL A 479 16.38 6.60 17.18
CA VAL A 479 15.80 5.28 16.95
C VAL A 479 15.28 4.69 18.28
N ALA A 480 15.79 5.13 19.44
CA ALA A 480 15.24 4.74 20.73
C ALA A 480 13.91 5.48 21.04
N ARG A 481 13.75 6.71 20.54
CA ARG A 481 12.55 7.55 20.76
C ARG A 481 11.53 7.50 19.63
N ASP A 482 11.84 6.81 18.53
CA ASP A 482 11.05 6.77 17.30
C ASP A 482 10.59 8.16 16.82
N SER A 483 11.44 9.17 16.96
CA SER A 483 11.07 10.55 16.64
C SER A 483 12.26 11.38 16.17
N ILE A 484 11.97 12.41 15.39
CA ILE A 484 12.97 13.42 15.00
C ILE A 484 13.25 14.30 16.21
N ILE A 485 14.48 14.21 16.70
CA ILE A 485 14.94 14.97 17.86
C ILE A 485 15.61 16.29 17.46
N ARG A 486 16.06 16.40 16.21
CA ARG A 486 16.79 17.56 15.70
C ARG A 486 16.68 17.68 14.19
N VAL A 487 16.72 18.91 13.70
CA VAL A 487 16.94 19.21 12.29
C VAL A 487 18.21 20.06 12.18
N ILE A 488 19.19 19.57 11.44
CA ILE A 488 20.41 20.30 11.14
C ILE A 488 20.13 21.14 9.88
N GLY A 489 20.18 22.46 10.01
CA GLY A 489 19.93 23.38 8.90
C GLY A 489 21.02 23.27 7.84
N MET A 490 20.64 23.12 6.56
CA MET A 490 21.56 22.98 5.43
C MET A 490 21.03 23.72 4.20
N VAL A 491 21.91 24.18 3.31
CA VAL A 491 21.51 24.76 2.02
C VAL A 491 21.44 23.63 0.98
N TRP A 492 20.25 23.36 0.43
CA TRP A 492 20.03 22.22 -0.47
C TRP A 492 20.11 22.55 -1.96
N GLY A 493 20.73 21.62 -2.70
CA GLY A 493 20.51 21.40 -4.14
C GLY A 493 19.44 20.33 -4.37
N ARG A 494 19.39 19.71 -5.56
CA ARG A 494 18.50 18.55 -5.83
C ARG A 494 19.05 17.26 -5.17
N SER A 495 18.15 16.48 -4.54
CA SER A 495 18.27 15.10 -4.02
C SER A 495 19.63 14.69 -3.43
N PRO A 496 19.80 14.69 -2.10
CA PRO A 496 21.07 14.35 -1.49
C PRO A 496 21.34 12.85 -1.43
N THR A 497 22.58 12.46 -1.73
CA THR A 497 23.13 11.13 -1.43
C THR A 497 24.13 11.21 -0.29
N TRP A 498 24.27 10.12 0.45
CA TRP A 498 24.89 10.11 1.79
C TRP A 498 25.81 8.92 1.98
N CYS A 499 26.81 9.09 2.85
CA CYS A 499 27.72 8.02 3.24
C CYS A 499 27.95 8.08 4.75
N VAL A 500 28.01 6.92 5.41
CA VAL A 500 28.26 6.82 6.85
C VAL A 500 29.63 6.20 7.06
N ASP A 501 30.45 6.83 7.89
CA ASP A 501 31.69 6.27 8.40
C ASP A 501 31.66 6.35 9.93
N GLU A 502 31.44 5.21 10.58
CA GLU A 502 31.32 5.04 12.05
C GLU A 502 30.51 6.17 12.73
N ASP A 503 31.20 7.24 13.13
CA ASP A 503 30.68 8.39 13.88
C ASP A 503 30.33 9.62 13.03
N LYS A 504 30.49 9.57 11.71
CA LYS A 504 30.21 10.70 10.82
C LYS A 504 29.28 10.33 9.66
N VAL A 505 28.44 11.29 9.30
CA VAL A 505 27.58 11.24 8.12
C VAL A 505 28.06 12.30 7.14
N TYR A 506 28.41 11.88 5.93
CA TYR A 506 28.81 12.72 4.83
C TYR A 506 27.64 12.92 3.89
N CYS A 507 27.40 14.18 3.52
CA CYS A 507 26.30 14.55 2.65
C CYS A 507 26.64 15.63 1.67
N TYR A 508 26.01 15.55 0.53
CA TYR A 508 26.05 16.63 -0.43
C TYR A 508 25.05 17.73 -0.06
N ALA A 509 25.57 18.94 0.13
CA ALA A 509 24.78 20.16 0.25
C ALA A 509 25.06 21.04 -0.98
N GLY A 510 23.99 21.47 -1.64
CA GLY A 510 24.08 22.12 -2.96
C GLY A 510 23.59 23.56 -2.93
N GLY A 511 24.27 24.44 -3.65
CA GLY A 511 23.90 25.86 -3.74
C GLY A 511 24.70 26.56 -4.83
N THR A 512 25.26 27.73 -4.53
CA THR A 512 26.18 28.46 -5.42
C THR A 512 27.59 27.88 -5.45
N ARG A 513 27.89 26.89 -4.60
CA ARG A 513 29.16 26.19 -4.46
C ARG A 513 28.90 24.68 -4.31
N TRP A 514 29.84 23.84 -4.75
CA TRP A 514 29.78 22.38 -4.61
C TRP A 514 30.63 21.95 -3.42
N TYR A 515 30.02 21.36 -2.39
CA TYR A 515 30.75 20.88 -1.21
C TYR A 515 30.05 19.67 -0.58
N VAL A 516 30.84 18.92 0.19
CA VAL A 516 30.40 17.81 1.04
C VAL A 516 30.44 18.26 2.49
N THR A 517 29.34 18.08 3.20
CA THR A 517 29.25 18.35 4.63
C THR A 517 29.49 17.08 5.43
N ALA A 518 30.42 17.15 6.38
CA ALA A 518 30.62 16.11 7.39
C ALA A 518 29.85 16.50 8.65
N VAL A 519 28.96 15.61 9.09
CA VAL A 519 28.15 15.74 10.30
C VAL A 519 28.64 14.73 11.32
N ASP A 520 29.02 15.18 12.51
CA ASP A 520 29.37 14.31 13.63
C ASP A 520 28.09 13.78 14.29
N CYS A 521 27.97 12.46 14.40
CA CYS A 521 26.78 11.77 14.87
C CYS A 521 26.60 11.81 16.40
N SER A 522 27.69 12.06 17.14
CA SER A 522 27.65 12.20 18.60
C SER A 522 27.08 13.56 19.01
N THR A 523 27.45 14.61 18.27
CA THR A 523 27.05 16.01 18.54
C THR A 523 25.91 16.51 17.66
N ASP A 524 25.52 15.75 16.63
CA ASP A 524 24.55 16.11 15.59
C ASP A 524 24.81 17.49 14.99
N SER A 525 26.07 17.78 14.70
CA SER A 525 26.52 19.10 14.25
C SER A 525 27.46 18.99 13.05
N VAL A 526 27.41 19.98 12.17
CA VAL A 526 28.35 20.09 11.05
C VAL A 526 29.74 20.37 11.62
N VAL A 527 30.70 19.50 11.32
CA VAL A 527 32.09 19.64 11.76
C VAL A 527 33.01 20.12 10.64
N ARG A 528 32.64 19.86 9.38
CA ARG A 528 33.43 20.28 8.21
C ARG A 528 32.57 20.48 6.98
N GLU A 529 32.97 21.43 6.13
CA GLU A 529 32.58 21.53 4.74
C GLU A 529 33.82 21.29 3.87
N ILE A 530 33.75 20.34 2.96
CA ILE A 530 34.84 19.92 2.08
C ILE A 530 34.46 20.33 0.66
N ASP A 531 35.18 21.29 0.11
CA ASP A 531 34.96 21.76 -1.26
C ASP A 531 35.20 20.64 -2.27
N ILE A 532 34.29 20.52 -3.23
CA ILE A 532 34.41 19.64 -4.40
C ILE A 532 34.33 20.48 -5.68
N TYR A 533 34.79 19.91 -6.79
CA TYR A 533 35.09 20.66 -8.01
C TYR A 533 33.89 20.86 -8.96
N ASP A 534 32.92 19.96 -8.94
CA ASP A 534 31.84 19.85 -9.93
C ASP A 534 30.56 19.26 -9.31
N ARG A 535 29.52 19.16 -10.14
CA ARG A 535 28.23 18.59 -9.79
C ARG A 535 28.39 17.19 -9.21
N PHE A 536 27.91 17.04 -7.98
CA PHE A 536 27.91 15.80 -7.23
C PHE A 536 26.90 14.77 -7.76
N GLU A 537 27.22 13.48 -7.65
CA GLU A 537 26.40 12.36 -8.14
C GLU A 537 26.18 11.26 -7.09
N SER A 538 27.23 10.71 -6.45
CA SER A 538 27.09 9.62 -5.46
C SER A 538 28.28 9.51 -4.50
N PHE A 539 28.11 8.77 -3.40
CA PHE A 539 29.20 8.35 -2.50
C PHE A 539 29.37 6.84 -2.47
N GLU A 540 30.57 6.38 -2.06
CA GLU A 540 30.85 5.00 -1.67
C GLU A 540 31.87 5.00 -0.51
N TYR A 541 31.58 4.30 0.59
CA TYR A 541 32.55 4.08 1.67
C TYR A 541 33.47 2.91 1.33
N LEU A 542 34.79 3.07 1.43
CA LEU A 542 35.76 2.05 0.99
C LEU A 542 36.26 1.11 2.11
N GLY A 543 35.80 1.26 3.36
CA GLY A 543 36.08 0.30 4.43
C GLY A 543 37.33 0.57 5.29
N ASP A 544 37.97 1.74 5.19
CA ASP A 544 39.19 2.06 5.94
C ASP A 544 39.38 3.55 6.27
N GLY A 545 38.27 4.27 6.45
CA GLY A 545 38.27 5.72 6.65
C GLY A 545 38.49 6.52 5.36
N ARG A 546 38.23 5.89 4.20
CA ARG A 546 38.24 6.57 2.90
C ARG A 546 36.85 6.55 2.27
N ILE A 547 36.46 7.69 1.73
CA ILE A 547 35.18 7.89 1.05
C ILE A 547 35.48 8.30 -0.38
N LEU A 548 34.87 7.61 -1.33
CA LEU A 548 34.91 8.01 -2.72
C LEU A 548 33.68 8.86 -3.04
N CYS A 549 33.93 10.11 -3.42
CA CYS A 549 32.94 11.06 -3.88
C CYS A 549 32.96 11.11 -5.41
N ARG A 550 31.81 10.80 -6.03
CA ARG A 550 31.61 10.87 -7.47
C ARG A 550 31.01 12.22 -7.85
N GLN A 551 31.63 12.85 -8.83
CA GLN A 551 31.14 14.06 -9.46
C GLN A 551 31.01 13.84 -10.97
N TRP A 552 30.36 14.77 -11.67
CA TRP A 552 30.09 14.63 -13.10
C TRP A 552 31.38 14.47 -13.93
N LYS A 553 32.45 15.22 -13.61
CA LYS A 553 33.74 15.16 -14.32
C LYS A 553 34.93 14.81 -13.42
N HIS A 554 34.69 14.49 -12.15
CA HIS A 554 35.75 14.26 -11.17
C HIS A 554 35.43 13.06 -10.26
N LEU A 555 36.50 12.40 -9.81
CA LEU A 555 36.46 11.45 -8.70
C LEU A 555 37.35 11.99 -7.59
N THR A 556 36.79 12.13 -6.39
CA THR A 556 37.51 12.64 -5.23
C THR A 556 37.55 11.60 -4.13
N LEU A 557 38.75 11.29 -3.66
CA LEU A 557 38.97 10.45 -2.50
C LEU A 557 39.12 11.35 -1.27
N ILE A 558 38.28 11.14 -0.27
CA ILE A 558 38.25 11.89 0.98
C ILE A 558 38.74 10.98 2.10
N ASP A 559 39.64 11.48 2.96
CA ASP A 559 39.96 10.87 4.26
C ASP A 559 38.93 11.34 5.28
N SER A 560 38.14 10.41 5.81
CA SER A 560 37.10 10.72 6.79
C SER A 560 37.65 10.98 8.19
N ARG A 561 38.88 10.54 8.49
CA ARG A 561 39.54 10.80 9.78
C ARG A 561 40.01 12.24 9.86
N ALA A 562 40.56 12.75 8.76
CA ALA A 562 41.07 14.12 8.66
C ALA A 562 40.05 15.12 8.08
N ASP A 563 38.97 14.64 7.46
CA ASP A 563 38.00 15.42 6.68
C ASP A 563 38.68 16.26 5.57
N THR A 564 39.62 15.64 4.86
CA THR A 564 40.41 16.27 3.79
C THR A 564 40.36 15.48 2.49
N VAL A 565 40.57 16.17 1.39
CA VAL A 565 40.74 15.55 0.07
C VAL A 565 42.14 14.93 0.00
N LEU A 566 42.21 13.63 -0.24
CA LEU A 566 43.46 12.89 -0.49
C LEU A 566 43.87 12.99 -1.94
N VAL A 567 42.93 12.71 -2.85
CA VAL A 567 43.16 12.66 -4.29
C VAL A 567 41.95 13.23 -4.99
N ASP A 568 42.17 14.05 -5.99
CA ASP A 568 41.15 14.45 -6.94
C ASP A 568 41.65 14.13 -8.35
N SER A 569 40.82 13.42 -9.12
CA SER A 569 41.16 12.96 -10.46
C SER A 569 40.08 13.39 -11.44
N ALA A 570 40.47 14.21 -12.41
CA ALA A 570 39.62 14.54 -13.54
C ALA A 570 39.39 13.27 -14.37
N VAL A 571 38.15 13.05 -14.78
CA VAL A 571 37.74 11.91 -15.56
C VAL A 571 36.87 12.36 -16.73
N GLU A 572 36.84 11.57 -17.81
CA GLU A 572 36.03 11.92 -18.99
C GLU A 572 34.55 12.07 -18.57
N PRO A 573 33.86 13.13 -19.05
CA PRO A 573 32.43 13.23 -18.88
C PRO A 573 31.77 12.09 -19.64
N SER A 574 31.39 11.06 -18.91
CA SER A 574 30.53 9.99 -19.34
C SER A 574 29.46 9.82 -18.28
N GLU A 575 28.29 9.33 -18.64
CA GLU A 575 27.27 9.02 -17.65
C GLU A 575 27.79 7.83 -16.83
N TYR A 576 28.51 8.12 -15.76
CA TYR A 576 28.82 7.17 -14.70
C TYR A 576 27.49 6.63 -14.17
N ARG A 577 27.44 5.32 -13.90
CA ARG A 577 26.19 4.66 -13.52
C ARG A 577 26.25 4.08 -12.12
N ALA A 578 27.34 3.39 -11.80
CA ALA A 578 27.56 2.81 -10.48
C ALA A 578 29.03 2.67 -10.13
N ILE A 579 29.29 2.56 -8.83
CA ILE A 579 30.60 2.34 -8.24
C ILE A 579 30.49 1.15 -7.30
N ALA A 580 31.52 0.34 -7.23
CA ALA A 580 31.69 -0.67 -6.20
C ALA A 580 33.17 -0.80 -5.86
N HIS A 581 33.45 -1.27 -4.65
CA HIS A 581 34.80 -1.55 -4.20
C HIS A 581 34.89 -2.97 -3.65
N THR A 582 36.09 -3.51 -3.65
CA THR A 582 36.42 -4.75 -2.92
C THR A 582 36.87 -4.36 -1.52
N GLY A 583 36.22 -4.85 -0.47
CA GLY A 583 36.48 -4.45 0.92
C GLY A 583 37.88 -4.81 1.45
N LYS A 584 38.64 -5.63 0.72
CA LYS A 584 40.06 -5.93 0.98
C LYS A 584 41.01 -5.56 -0.16
N GLY A 585 40.53 -4.90 -1.22
CA GLY A 585 41.33 -4.68 -2.43
C GLY A 585 41.77 -3.24 -2.62
N ASN A 586 42.95 -3.09 -3.22
CA ASN A 586 43.49 -1.81 -3.69
C ASN A 586 42.76 -1.28 -4.95
N LYS A 587 41.50 -1.66 -5.17
CA LYS A 587 40.78 -1.40 -6.42
C LYS A 587 39.37 -0.86 -6.18
N VAL A 588 38.96 0.05 -7.05
CA VAL A 588 37.59 0.53 -7.20
C VAL A 588 37.14 0.24 -8.63
N TYR A 589 35.90 -0.23 -8.77
CA TYR A 589 35.26 -0.54 -10.04
C TYR A 589 34.21 0.52 -10.35
N ILE A 590 34.26 1.06 -11.55
CA ILE A 590 33.42 2.18 -11.97
C ILE A 590 32.71 1.83 -13.26
N ALA A 591 31.40 1.60 -13.18
CA ALA A 591 30.55 1.29 -14.32
C ALA A 591 30.20 2.57 -15.08
N LEU A 592 30.51 2.57 -16.36
CA LEU A 592 30.24 3.61 -17.35
C LEU A 592 29.33 3.05 -18.45
N ASN A 593 28.79 3.93 -19.30
CA ASN A 593 28.06 3.50 -20.49
C ASN A 593 28.94 2.59 -21.38
N GLY A 594 28.74 1.28 -21.27
CA GLY A 594 29.38 0.25 -22.11
C GLY A 594 30.80 -0.17 -21.70
N ARG A 595 31.37 0.38 -20.62
CA ARG A 595 32.69 -0.02 -20.09
C ARG A 595 32.71 0.00 -18.56
N LEU A 596 33.62 -0.76 -17.97
CA LEU A 596 33.88 -0.84 -16.54
C LEU A 596 35.35 -0.49 -16.32
N GLU A 597 35.61 0.65 -15.69
CA GLU A 597 36.97 1.06 -15.34
C GLU A 597 37.37 0.46 -14.00
N VAL A 598 38.56 -0.13 -13.96
CA VAL A 598 39.19 -0.62 -12.74
C VAL A 598 40.31 0.35 -12.37
N ARG A 599 40.19 0.98 -11.20
CA ARG A 599 41.10 2.01 -10.73
C ARG A 599 41.72 1.64 -9.40
N SER A 600 42.90 2.18 -9.11
CA SER A 600 43.53 2.08 -7.80
C SER A 600 42.68 2.79 -6.74
N SER A 601 42.42 2.15 -5.60
CA SER A 601 41.65 2.77 -4.51
C SER A 601 42.41 3.84 -3.74
N SER A 602 43.73 3.93 -3.90
CA SER A 602 44.58 4.93 -3.21
C SER A 602 44.92 6.13 -4.08
N THR A 603 45.15 5.91 -5.38
CA THR A 603 45.62 6.95 -6.31
C THR A 603 44.58 7.32 -7.37
N LEU A 604 43.46 6.58 -7.45
CA LEU A 604 42.44 6.68 -8.50
C LEU A 604 42.98 6.51 -9.94
N SER A 605 44.23 6.06 -10.10
CA SER A 605 44.84 5.80 -11.40
C SER A 605 44.18 4.61 -12.09
N LEU A 606 43.91 4.74 -13.38
CA LEU A 606 43.36 3.66 -14.20
C LEU A 606 44.34 2.47 -14.26
N LEU A 607 43.85 1.30 -13.87
CA LEU A 607 44.60 0.04 -13.92
C LEU A 607 44.26 -0.75 -15.18
N THR A 608 42.95 -0.90 -15.46
CA THR A 608 42.45 -1.56 -16.68
C THR A 608 41.02 -1.11 -16.98
N THR A 609 40.56 -1.43 -18.19
CA THR A 609 39.20 -1.17 -18.65
C THR A 609 38.61 -2.44 -19.24
N LEU A 610 37.44 -2.83 -18.74
CA LEU A 610 36.66 -3.93 -19.30
C LEU A 610 35.55 -3.36 -20.16
N HIS A 611 35.37 -3.93 -21.34
CA HIS A 611 34.31 -3.51 -22.25
C HIS A 611 33.13 -4.47 -22.16
N TRP A 612 31.93 -3.93 -22.23
CA TRP A 612 30.74 -4.76 -22.37
C TRP A 612 30.84 -5.49 -23.72
N PRO A 613 30.97 -6.83 -23.74
CA PRO A 613 31.41 -7.53 -24.94
C PRO A 613 30.30 -7.74 -25.99
N TYR A 614 29.08 -7.28 -25.73
CA TYR A 614 27.91 -7.55 -26.57
C TYR A 614 27.42 -6.29 -27.28
N ALA A 615 27.42 -6.33 -28.63
CA ALA A 615 26.93 -5.26 -29.48
C ALA A 615 25.39 -5.17 -29.42
N GLY A 616 24.84 -3.96 -29.28
CA GLY A 616 23.39 -3.69 -29.42
C GLY A 616 22.70 -3.07 -28.20
N HIS A 617 23.32 -3.10 -27.02
CA HIS A 617 22.80 -2.42 -25.82
C HIS A 617 23.71 -1.25 -25.45
N ILE A 618 23.25 -0.03 -25.74
CA ILE A 618 23.99 1.22 -25.49
C ILE A 618 23.94 1.62 -23.99
N GLY A 619 23.22 0.87 -23.14
CA GLY A 619 23.01 1.16 -21.71
C GLY A 619 23.82 0.29 -20.74
N GLY A 620 25.14 0.21 -20.89
CA GLY A 620 25.99 -0.72 -20.13
C GLY A 620 26.23 -0.41 -18.63
N GLY A 621 25.41 0.36 -17.93
CA GLY A 621 25.62 0.55 -16.49
C GLY A 621 24.32 0.70 -15.72
N GLY A 622 23.89 -0.36 -15.04
CA GLY A 622 22.89 -0.27 -13.99
C GLY A 622 23.57 -0.05 -12.65
N PHE A 623 23.82 -1.15 -11.95
CA PHE A 623 24.49 -1.16 -10.65
C PHE A 623 25.55 -2.27 -10.57
N LEU A 624 26.37 -2.21 -9.51
CA LEU A 624 27.44 -3.16 -9.25
C LEU A 624 27.20 -3.83 -7.89
N VAL A 625 27.53 -5.11 -7.77
CA VAL A 625 27.54 -5.84 -6.48
C VAL A 625 28.85 -6.61 -6.36
N CYS A 626 29.59 -6.41 -5.27
CA CYS A 626 30.87 -7.08 -5.04
C CYS A 626 30.74 -8.10 -3.90
N SER A 627 31.15 -9.35 -4.16
CA SER A 627 31.36 -10.38 -3.13
C SER A 627 32.85 -10.58 -2.91
N ASP A 628 33.35 -10.16 -1.76
CA ASP A 628 34.74 -10.41 -1.36
C ASP A 628 34.98 -11.90 -1.04
N THR A 629 33.94 -12.61 -0.57
CA THR A 629 34.00 -14.03 -0.23
C THR A 629 34.34 -14.88 -1.45
N THR A 630 33.63 -14.65 -2.56
CA THR A 630 33.89 -15.38 -3.81
C THR A 630 34.84 -14.64 -4.75
N ARG A 631 35.27 -13.43 -4.37
CA ARG A 631 36.12 -12.52 -5.16
C ARG A 631 35.54 -12.23 -6.54
N LYS A 632 34.23 -11.95 -6.58
CA LYS A 632 33.51 -11.63 -7.81
C LYS A 632 32.80 -10.29 -7.71
N LEU A 633 32.78 -9.59 -8.82
CA LEU A 633 31.98 -8.40 -9.04
C LEU A 633 30.91 -8.71 -10.09
N TYR A 634 29.67 -8.39 -9.79
CA TYR A 634 28.54 -8.52 -10.69
C TYR A 634 28.21 -7.18 -11.31
N TRP A 635 28.27 -7.12 -12.64
CA TRP A 635 27.99 -5.93 -13.44
C TRP A 635 26.65 -6.09 -14.16
N PHE A 636 25.67 -5.29 -13.72
CA PHE A 636 24.31 -5.31 -14.24
C PHE A 636 24.13 -4.29 -15.37
N SER A 637 23.42 -4.69 -16.43
CA SER A 637 23.02 -3.78 -17.50
C SER A 637 21.77 -2.97 -17.13
N ASP A 638 21.71 -1.70 -17.55
CA ASP A 638 20.49 -0.89 -17.47
C ASP A 638 19.46 -1.44 -18.46
N PHE A 639 18.33 -1.95 -17.95
CA PHE A 639 17.23 -2.52 -18.75
C PHE A 639 17.57 -3.74 -19.61
N GLY A 640 18.75 -4.33 -19.44
CA GLY A 640 19.19 -5.50 -20.20
C GLY A 640 18.82 -6.83 -19.55
N ASP A 641 19.06 -7.89 -20.33
CA ASP A 641 18.70 -9.26 -20.05
C ASP A 641 19.91 -10.08 -19.54
N SER A 642 20.90 -9.41 -18.93
CA SER A 642 22.18 -10.03 -18.61
C SER A 642 22.88 -9.41 -17.41
N VAL A 643 23.58 -10.25 -16.64
CA VAL A 643 24.54 -9.85 -15.59
C VAL A 643 25.89 -10.47 -15.94
N LEU A 644 26.96 -9.69 -15.87
CA LEU A 644 28.32 -10.20 -16.07
C LEU A 644 28.99 -10.43 -14.71
N ALA A 645 29.58 -11.60 -14.53
CA ALA A 645 30.46 -11.87 -13.40
C ALA A 645 31.91 -11.55 -13.80
N VAL A 646 32.61 -10.80 -12.95
CA VAL A 646 33.99 -10.38 -13.13
C VAL A 646 34.82 -10.93 -11.97
N ASP A 647 35.88 -11.67 -12.26
CA ASP A 647 36.86 -12.06 -11.24
C ASP A 647 37.72 -10.84 -10.86
N THR A 648 37.69 -10.46 -9.58
CA THR A 648 38.37 -9.25 -9.09
C THR A 648 39.88 -9.44 -8.94
N ARG A 649 40.38 -10.69 -8.97
CA ARG A 649 41.82 -10.98 -9.01
C ARG A 649 42.43 -10.66 -10.37
N GLY A 650 41.88 -11.29 -11.42
CA GLY A 650 42.36 -11.11 -12.78
C GLY A 650 41.81 -9.87 -13.50
N ASP A 651 40.77 -9.23 -12.95
CA ASP A 651 39.96 -8.22 -13.64
C ASP A 651 39.49 -8.73 -15.01
N THR A 652 38.85 -9.89 -15.02
CA THR A 652 38.35 -10.51 -16.27
C THR A 652 36.91 -10.94 -16.13
N VAL A 653 36.13 -10.80 -17.20
CA VAL A 653 34.76 -11.32 -17.26
C VAL A 653 34.83 -12.85 -17.32
N THR A 654 34.29 -13.52 -16.30
CA THR A 654 34.33 -14.99 -16.18
C THR A 654 33.04 -15.65 -16.60
N ALA A 655 31.89 -14.98 -16.45
CA ALA A 655 30.60 -15.52 -16.83
C ALA A 655 29.61 -14.43 -17.29
N ARG A 656 28.65 -14.85 -18.12
CA ARG A 656 27.43 -14.10 -18.41
C ARG A 656 26.25 -14.90 -17.92
N MET A 657 25.47 -14.28 -17.04
CA MET A 657 24.22 -14.82 -16.53
C MET A 657 23.10 -14.20 -17.35
N ALA A 658 22.50 -14.97 -18.26
CA ALA A 658 21.33 -14.52 -19.01
C ALA A 658 20.12 -14.40 -18.06
N THR A 659 19.52 -13.23 -18.03
CA THR A 659 18.36 -12.89 -17.21
C THR A 659 17.16 -12.65 -18.13
N SER A 660 16.04 -13.29 -17.87
CA SER A 660 14.79 -12.99 -18.61
C SER A 660 14.08 -11.76 -18.05
N VAL A 661 14.75 -10.98 -17.20
CA VAL A 661 14.22 -9.86 -16.42
C VAL A 661 15.33 -8.82 -16.24
N SER A 662 14.96 -7.54 -16.34
CA SER A 662 15.85 -6.46 -15.89
C SER A 662 15.81 -6.40 -14.36
N TYR A 663 16.93 -6.07 -13.72
CA TYR A 663 16.98 -5.87 -12.27
C TYR A 663 17.05 -4.38 -11.91
N LYS A 664 16.48 -4.03 -10.75
CA LYS A 664 16.54 -2.68 -10.16
C LYS A 664 17.65 -2.56 -9.11
N THR A 665 17.78 -3.60 -8.30
CA THR A 665 18.70 -3.64 -7.16
C THR A 665 19.02 -5.09 -6.82
N ALA A 666 20.15 -5.31 -6.16
CA ALA A 666 20.52 -6.60 -5.58
C ALA A 666 21.34 -6.40 -4.31
N CYS A 667 21.31 -7.38 -3.42
CA CYS A 667 22.18 -7.44 -2.25
C CYS A 667 22.75 -8.84 -2.07
N LEU A 668 23.81 -8.95 -1.27
CA LEU A 668 24.34 -10.22 -0.81
C LEU A 668 23.73 -10.62 0.52
N ASP A 669 23.76 -11.91 0.81
CA ASP A 669 23.54 -12.46 2.16
C ASP A 669 24.73 -12.16 3.09
N HIS A 670 24.60 -12.51 4.38
CA HIS A 670 25.65 -12.27 5.37
C HIS A 670 26.98 -12.98 5.07
N THR A 671 26.96 -14.10 4.32
CA THR A 671 28.19 -14.83 3.96
C THR A 671 28.84 -14.29 2.69
N GLY A 672 28.11 -13.53 1.86
CA GLY A 672 28.53 -13.10 0.53
C GLY A 672 28.42 -14.19 -0.55
N ARG A 673 27.83 -15.35 -0.23
CA ARG A 673 27.69 -16.50 -1.13
C ARG A 673 26.43 -16.44 -1.99
N TYR A 674 25.36 -15.80 -1.53
CA TYR A 674 24.09 -15.73 -2.22
C TYR A 674 23.74 -14.29 -2.56
N MET A 675 23.38 -14.06 -3.82
CA MET A 675 22.99 -12.74 -4.34
C MET A 675 21.50 -12.72 -4.65
N PHE A 676 20.76 -11.85 -3.97
CA PHE A 676 19.33 -11.64 -4.12
C PHE A 676 19.09 -10.45 -5.05
N CYS A 677 18.33 -10.65 -6.14
CA CYS A 677 18.10 -9.64 -7.18
C CYS A 677 16.59 -9.35 -7.35
N ALA A 678 16.21 -8.09 -7.20
CA ALA A 678 14.83 -7.60 -7.41
C ALA A 678 14.63 -7.09 -8.83
N GLY A 679 13.63 -7.63 -9.52
CA GLY A 679 13.29 -7.25 -10.89
C GLY A 679 12.76 -5.82 -11.03
N PHE A 680 13.16 -5.12 -12.09
CA PHE A 680 12.55 -3.88 -12.55
C PHE A 680 11.34 -4.21 -13.42
N TYR A 681 10.13 -3.83 -12.99
CA TYR A 681 8.84 -4.22 -13.60
C TYR A 681 8.61 -5.74 -13.72
N SER A 682 9.31 -6.53 -12.92
CA SER A 682 9.11 -7.97 -12.82
C SER A 682 8.74 -8.30 -11.39
N SER A 683 7.75 -9.16 -11.19
CA SER A 683 7.35 -9.58 -9.86
C SER A 683 8.19 -10.74 -9.30
N LEU A 684 9.36 -10.99 -9.90
CA LEU A 684 10.27 -12.04 -9.49
C LEU A 684 11.39 -11.48 -8.62
N LEU A 685 11.62 -12.12 -7.48
CA LEU A 685 12.88 -12.08 -6.73
C LEU A 685 13.71 -13.31 -7.12
N ARG A 686 14.96 -13.11 -7.54
CA ARG A 686 15.86 -14.21 -7.95
C ARG A 686 17.05 -14.31 -7.02
N VAL A 687 17.51 -15.53 -6.80
CA VAL A 687 18.70 -15.80 -5.98
C VAL A 687 19.72 -16.56 -6.79
N TYR A 688 20.94 -16.04 -6.81
CA TYR A 688 22.08 -16.63 -7.50
C TYR A 688 23.14 -17.07 -6.49
N ASP A 689 23.74 -18.23 -6.72
CA ASP A 689 24.95 -18.65 -6.02
C ASP A 689 26.17 -17.96 -6.65
N THR A 690 26.87 -17.15 -5.86
CA THR A 690 28.02 -16.37 -6.33
C THR A 690 29.26 -17.22 -6.56
N GLN A 691 29.30 -18.44 -6.02
CA GLN A 691 30.41 -19.36 -6.27
C GLN A 691 30.28 -19.97 -7.67
N SER A 692 29.10 -20.47 -8.01
CA SER A 692 28.82 -21.14 -9.29
C SER A 692 28.29 -20.25 -10.41
N ASP A 693 27.96 -18.98 -10.12
CA ASP A 693 27.29 -18.04 -11.04
C ASP A 693 25.94 -18.55 -11.56
N SER A 694 25.27 -19.42 -10.79
CA SER A 694 24.06 -20.12 -11.22
C SER A 694 22.81 -19.60 -10.50
N LEU A 695 21.68 -19.60 -11.21
CA LEU A 695 20.37 -19.30 -10.62
C LEU A 695 19.91 -20.48 -9.78
N ILE A 696 19.77 -20.27 -8.47
CA ILE A 696 19.38 -21.33 -7.53
C ILE A 696 17.92 -21.18 -7.04
N GLY A 697 17.33 -19.99 -7.17
CA GLY A 697 15.95 -19.75 -6.71
C GLY A 697 15.23 -18.63 -7.48
N THR A 698 13.91 -18.78 -7.65
CA THR A 698 13.03 -17.73 -8.19
C THR A 698 11.72 -17.71 -7.40
N TYR A 699 11.42 -16.56 -6.81
CA TYR A 699 10.27 -16.32 -5.95
C TYR A 699 9.30 -15.36 -6.66
N PRO A 700 8.11 -15.82 -7.07
CA PRO A 700 7.12 -14.97 -7.72
C PRO A 700 6.25 -14.23 -6.69
N HIS A 701 5.95 -12.97 -6.98
CA HIS A 701 5.12 -12.10 -6.17
C HIS A 701 3.92 -11.52 -6.95
N PRO A 702 2.89 -11.04 -6.23
CA PRO A 702 1.78 -10.32 -6.86
C PRO A 702 2.16 -8.89 -7.30
N GLN A 703 3.29 -8.37 -6.82
CA GLN A 703 3.74 -7.00 -7.06
C GLN A 703 5.23 -6.95 -7.39
N TYR A 704 5.68 -5.82 -7.94
CA TYR A 704 7.09 -5.57 -8.21
C TYR A 704 7.82 -5.23 -6.90
N PRO A 705 8.95 -5.90 -6.59
CA PRO A 705 9.79 -5.50 -5.48
C PRO A 705 10.37 -4.10 -5.75
N ARG A 706 10.31 -3.23 -4.75
CA ARG A 706 10.72 -1.82 -4.80
C ARG A 706 12.10 -1.59 -4.19
N SER A 707 12.43 -2.33 -3.13
CA SER A 707 13.71 -2.28 -2.42
C SER A 707 14.11 -3.66 -1.92
N ILE A 708 15.41 -3.86 -1.71
CA ILE A 708 15.97 -4.99 -0.98
C ILE A 708 16.93 -4.42 0.07
N THR A 709 16.82 -4.88 1.31
CA THR A 709 17.66 -4.44 2.43
C THR A 709 18.13 -5.65 3.23
N PRO A 710 19.43 -5.98 3.25
CA PRO A 710 19.95 -7.10 4.03
C PRO A 710 19.94 -6.77 5.54
N ALA A 711 19.68 -7.78 6.37
CA ALA A 711 19.75 -7.73 7.82
C ALA A 711 20.59 -8.92 8.34
N PRO A 712 21.93 -8.82 8.26
CA PRO A 712 22.84 -9.93 8.54
C PRO A 712 22.69 -10.52 9.95
N GLU A 713 22.38 -9.68 10.93
CA GLU A 713 22.24 -10.08 12.35
C GLU A 713 20.98 -10.92 12.60
N GLN A 714 19.99 -10.84 11.72
CA GLN A 714 18.77 -11.65 11.75
C GLN A 714 18.81 -12.81 10.75
N HIS A 715 19.93 -12.96 10.03
CA HIS A 715 20.06 -13.91 8.91
C HIS A 715 18.91 -13.79 7.90
N CYS A 716 18.54 -12.54 7.57
CA CYS A 716 17.42 -12.29 6.67
C CYS A 716 17.65 -11.11 5.72
N ILE A 717 16.82 -11.05 4.67
CA ILE A 717 16.78 -10.02 3.67
C ILE A 717 15.34 -9.51 3.58
N TYR A 718 15.17 -8.22 3.86
CA TYR A 718 13.89 -7.55 3.72
C TYR A 718 13.67 -7.08 2.29
N VAL A 719 12.52 -7.43 1.71
CA VAL A 719 12.11 -7.01 0.37
C VAL A 719 10.86 -6.15 0.50
N GLY A 720 11.00 -4.87 0.19
CA GLY A 720 9.88 -3.91 0.17
C GLY A 720 9.13 -3.98 -1.15
N PHE A 721 7.81 -3.91 -1.11
CA PHE A 721 6.93 -3.85 -2.26
C PHE A 721 6.22 -2.49 -2.31
N ASP A 722 5.18 -2.34 -3.14
CA ASP A 722 4.36 -1.14 -3.07
C ASP A 722 3.70 -0.99 -1.69
N ASP A 723 3.55 -2.10 -0.97
CA ASP A 723 2.40 -2.24 -0.08
C ASP A 723 2.63 -3.23 1.08
N PHE A 724 3.78 -3.87 1.14
CA PHE A 724 4.14 -4.79 2.20
C PHE A 724 5.64 -5.01 2.14
N ILE A 725 6.19 -5.55 3.21
CA ILE A 725 7.59 -5.97 3.27
C ILE A 725 7.57 -7.47 3.54
N LEU A 726 8.50 -8.22 2.93
CA LEU A 726 8.72 -9.64 3.23
C LEU A 726 10.12 -9.83 3.76
N ALA A 727 10.27 -10.66 4.80
CA ALA A 727 11.58 -11.13 5.26
C ALA A 727 11.89 -12.48 4.62
N TYR A 728 12.98 -12.57 3.88
CA TYR A 728 13.53 -13.81 3.36
C TYR A 728 14.67 -14.27 4.26
N PRO A 729 14.79 -15.57 4.56
CA PRO A 729 16.06 -16.12 5.03
C PRO A 729 17.16 -15.74 4.04
N ASP A 730 18.29 -15.26 4.54
CA ASP A 730 19.40 -14.87 3.69
C ASP A 730 20.21 -16.09 3.16
N ILE A 731 19.98 -17.25 3.76
CA ILE A 731 20.34 -18.57 3.20
C ILE A 731 19.08 -19.23 2.60
N PRO A 732 19.06 -19.58 1.30
CA PRO A 732 17.89 -20.19 0.66
C PRO A 732 17.49 -21.54 1.30
N PRO A 733 16.18 -21.80 1.49
CA PRO A 733 15.70 -23.07 2.04
C PRO A 733 16.19 -24.28 1.22
N GLY A 734 16.75 -25.28 1.91
CA GLY A 734 17.32 -26.48 1.29
C GLY A 734 18.81 -26.41 0.95
N VAL A 735 19.47 -25.30 1.26
CA VAL A 735 20.93 -25.17 1.21
C VAL A 735 21.48 -25.04 2.64
N GLU A 736 21.46 -26.13 3.40
CA GLU A 736 22.09 -26.17 4.72
C GLU A 736 23.62 -26.17 4.55
N GLU A 737 24.31 -25.14 5.05
CA GLU A 737 25.72 -25.28 5.35
C GLU A 737 25.84 -26.16 6.59
N ALA A 738 26.50 -27.30 6.47
CA ALA A 738 26.90 -28.09 7.62
C ALA A 738 27.90 -27.27 8.45
N THR A 739 27.41 -26.47 9.39
CA THR A 739 28.25 -25.81 10.38
C THR A 739 28.78 -26.88 11.31
N ASN A 740 30.10 -27.06 11.31
CA ASN A 740 30.82 -27.97 12.21
C ASN A 740 30.96 -27.42 13.64
N ASP A 741 30.14 -26.44 14.02
CA ASP A 741 30.21 -25.85 15.35
C ASP A 741 29.26 -26.61 16.27
N GLU A 742 29.86 -27.33 17.22
CA GLU A 742 29.18 -27.93 18.36
C GLU A 742 28.40 -26.85 19.12
N LEU A 743 27.11 -26.71 18.83
CA LEU A 743 26.18 -25.95 19.66
C LEU A 743 26.10 -26.63 21.03
N GLU A 744 26.50 -25.93 22.08
CA GLU A 744 26.33 -26.41 23.45
C GLU A 744 24.86 -26.75 23.73
N PRO A 745 24.57 -27.84 24.46
CA PRO A 745 23.21 -28.28 24.71
C PRO A 745 22.52 -27.27 25.64
N MET A 746 21.57 -26.51 25.09
CA MET A 746 20.62 -25.76 25.92
C MET A 746 19.90 -26.73 26.86
N ASN A 747 20.00 -26.43 28.16
CA ASN A 747 19.39 -27.19 29.25
C ASN A 747 17.91 -27.51 28.99
N ALA A 748 17.61 -28.79 28.83
CA ALA A 748 16.26 -29.30 28.75
C ALA A 748 15.59 -29.27 30.14
N GLY A 749 14.85 -28.20 30.42
CA GLY A 749 13.82 -28.21 31.45
C GLY A 749 12.65 -29.11 31.02
N ALA A 750 12.09 -29.87 31.98
CA ALA A 750 11.05 -30.85 31.74
C ALA A 750 9.74 -30.22 31.22
N SER A 751 9.19 -30.75 30.11
CA SER A 751 7.89 -30.36 29.56
C SER A 751 6.85 -31.47 29.73
N VAL A 752 5.69 -31.08 30.26
CA VAL A 752 4.46 -31.87 30.45
C VAL A 752 3.76 -32.09 29.08
N VAL A 753 3.12 -33.25 28.90
CA VAL A 753 2.62 -33.80 27.62
C VAL A 753 1.11 -33.59 27.42
N LEU A 754 0.67 -33.16 26.22
CA LEU A 754 -0.75 -33.07 25.81
C LEU A 754 -0.94 -33.37 24.30
N ASP A 755 -1.17 -34.63 23.87
CA ASP A 755 -2.36 -35.07 23.08
C ASP A 755 -2.17 -36.38 22.22
N VAL A 756 -3.29 -36.95 21.75
CA VAL A 756 -3.45 -38.15 20.90
C VAL A 756 -4.06 -37.83 19.52
N LEU A 757 -3.77 -38.63 18.48
CA LEU A 757 -4.35 -38.44 17.14
C LEU A 757 -5.67 -39.20 16.96
N LEU A 758 -6.80 -38.49 16.81
CA LEU A 758 -8.12 -39.10 16.57
C LEU A 758 -8.34 -39.43 15.09
N PHE A 759 -8.54 -40.71 14.77
CA PHE A 759 -8.84 -41.21 13.43
C PHE A 759 -10.30 -41.70 13.35
N GLY A 760 -11.13 -41.04 12.54
CA GLY A 760 -12.58 -41.33 12.47
C GLY A 760 -12.93 -42.58 11.65
N PRO A 761 -14.01 -43.31 11.98
CA PRO A 761 -14.50 -44.39 11.14
C PRO A 761 -15.12 -43.87 9.82
N PRO A 762 -15.06 -44.63 8.70
CA PRO A 762 -15.74 -44.26 7.46
C PRO A 762 -17.25 -44.24 7.69
N SER A 763 -17.94 -43.23 7.17
CA SER A 763 -19.40 -43.17 7.18
C SER A 763 -20.00 -44.37 6.44
N GLY A 764 -20.62 -45.29 7.19
CA GLY A 764 -21.55 -46.30 6.65
C GLY A 764 -21.02 -47.70 6.38
N CYS A 765 -19.84 -48.13 6.87
CA CYS A 765 -19.39 -49.51 6.69
C CYS A 765 -18.65 -50.06 7.93
N PRO A 766 -19.00 -51.24 8.48
CA PRO A 766 -18.38 -51.80 9.69
C PRO A 766 -17.06 -52.56 9.42
N GLN A 767 -16.37 -52.30 8.30
CA GLN A 767 -15.06 -52.91 8.04
C GLN A 767 -13.91 -52.07 8.60
N ARG A 768 -12.91 -52.76 9.17
CA ARG A 768 -11.68 -52.20 9.78
C ARG A 768 -11.04 -51.16 8.85
N ALA A 769 -11.22 -49.88 9.16
CA ALA A 769 -10.45 -48.83 8.52
C ALA A 769 -9.06 -48.76 9.16
N THR A 770 -8.05 -49.16 8.40
CA THR A 770 -6.63 -48.98 8.73
C THR A 770 -6.09 -47.81 7.90
N GLY A 771 -5.59 -46.78 8.57
CA GLY A 771 -4.81 -45.71 7.94
C GLY A 771 -3.33 -45.93 8.20
N GLU A 772 -2.46 -45.24 7.47
CA GLU A 772 -1.02 -45.25 7.71
C GLU A 772 -0.51 -43.82 7.79
N LEU A 773 0.38 -43.58 8.75
CA LEU A 773 1.13 -42.35 8.89
C LEU A 773 2.52 -42.58 8.30
N MET A 774 2.91 -41.73 7.36
CA MET A 774 4.21 -41.73 6.69
C MET A 774 4.99 -40.47 7.03
N ASP A 775 6.32 -40.56 7.09
CA ASP A 775 7.19 -39.38 7.14
C ASP A 775 7.30 -38.71 5.76
N VAL A 776 8.03 -37.60 5.70
CA VAL A 776 8.24 -36.83 4.45
C VAL A 776 9.00 -37.61 3.36
N SER A 777 9.71 -38.68 3.72
CA SER A 777 10.38 -39.57 2.76
C SER A 777 9.43 -40.63 2.16
N GLY A 778 8.18 -40.67 2.62
CA GLY A 778 7.20 -41.68 2.23
C GLY A 778 7.34 -43.00 3.00
N ARG A 779 8.19 -43.05 4.05
CA ARG A 779 8.34 -44.23 4.88
C ARG A 779 7.22 -44.28 5.92
N ARG A 780 6.56 -45.43 6.03
CA ARG A 780 5.54 -45.69 7.05
C ARG A 780 6.15 -45.65 8.45
N VAL A 781 5.66 -44.75 9.30
CA VAL A 781 6.09 -44.58 10.70
C VAL A 781 5.09 -45.13 11.70
N LYS A 782 3.79 -45.16 11.38
CA LYS A 782 2.76 -45.70 12.28
C LYS A 782 1.51 -46.17 11.54
N GLU A 783 0.92 -47.29 11.95
CA GLU A 783 -0.42 -47.70 11.51
C GLU A 783 -1.49 -47.04 12.40
N LEU A 784 -2.55 -46.50 11.79
CA LEU A 784 -3.66 -45.82 12.45
C LEU A 784 -4.90 -46.71 12.46
N ARG A 785 -5.53 -46.83 13.63
CA ARG A 785 -6.80 -47.54 13.83
C ARG A 785 -7.91 -46.54 14.13
N ALA A 786 -9.16 -46.88 13.82
CA ALA A 786 -10.30 -46.06 14.22
C ALA A 786 -10.28 -45.80 15.75
N GLY A 787 -10.38 -44.53 16.15
CA GLY A 787 -10.22 -44.07 17.53
C GLY A 787 -8.94 -43.27 17.77
N ALA A 788 -8.53 -43.16 19.04
CA ALA A 788 -7.33 -42.44 19.44
C ALA A 788 -6.06 -43.26 19.17
N ASN A 789 -5.09 -42.67 18.47
CA ASN A 789 -3.80 -43.26 18.15
C ASN A 789 -2.68 -42.47 18.85
N ASP A 790 -1.88 -43.16 19.64
CA ASP A 790 -0.78 -42.56 20.38
C ASP A 790 0.38 -42.16 19.47
N VAL A 791 0.62 -40.87 19.29
CA VAL A 791 1.71 -40.35 18.43
C VAL A 791 2.89 -39.78 19.22
N ARG A 792 2.94 -39.99 20.55
CA ARG A 792 3.95 -39.41 21.47
C ARG A 792 5.40 -39.80 21.17
N ALA A 793 5.60 -40.96 20.54
CA ALA A 793 6.94 -41.46 20.19
C ALA A 793 7.47 -40.87 18.87
N LEU A 794 6.66 -40.11 18.13
CA LEU A 794 7.07 -39.53 16.86
C LEU A 794 7.75 -38.16 17.11
N PRO A 795 8.88 -37.87 16.46
CA PRO A 795 9.50 -36.55 16.57
C PRO A 795 8.60 -35.47 15.97
N PRO A 796 8.68 -34.21 16.44
CA PRO A 796 8.00 -33.09 15.78
C PRO A 796 8.35 -33.05 14.30
N GLY A 797 7.35 -32.84 13.45
CA GLY A 797 7.55 -32.86 12.01
C GLY A 797 6.26 -32.99 11.22
N ILE A 798 6.44 -32.98 9.90
CA ILE A 798 5.36 -33.16 8.93
C ILE A 798 5.24 -34.66 8.63
N TYR A 799 4.01 -35.16 8.78
CA TYR A 799 3.64 -36.51 8.44
C TYR A 799 2.48 -36.51 7.45
N PHE A 800 2.36 -37.58 6.69
CA PHE A 800 1.29 -37.77 5.72
C PHE A 800 0.45 -38.96 6.12
N MET A 801 -0.82 -38.72 6.37
CA MET A 801 -1.78 -39.78 6.64
C MET A 801 -2.41 -40.24 5.34
N HIS A 802 -2.36 -41.55 5.11
CA HIS A 802 -2.99 -42.23 3.99
C HIS A 802 -4.11 -43.13 4.49
N ALA A 803 -5.32 -42.95 3.97
CA ALA A 803 -6.51 -43.68 4.43
C ALA A 803 -7.14 -44.49 3.28
N GLY A 804 -6.90 -45.81 3.29
CA GLY A 804 -7.56 -46.80 2.42
C GLY A 804 -7.36 -46.65 0.91
N GLU A 805 -7.97 -47.56 0.14
CA GLU A 805 -7.78 -47.74 -1.32
C GLU A 805 -8.10 -46.52 -2.21
N ARG A 806 -8.64 -45.43 -1.65
CA ARG A 806 -8.98 -44.20 -2.40
C ARG A 806 -7.90 -43.11 -2.39
N GLY A 807 -6.74 -43.37 -1.80
CA GLY A 807 -5.54 -42.55 -2.04
C GLY A 807 -5.60 -41.11 -1.51
N LEU A 808 -6.49 -40.79 -0.57
CA LEU A 808 -6.54 -39.46 0.04
C LEU A 808 -5.39 -39.31 1.04
N THR A 809 -4.42 -38.48 0.69
CA THR A 809 -3.30 -38.11 1.56
C THR A 809 -3.60 -36.79 2.26
N ARG A 810 -3.59 -36.77 3.59
CA ARG A 810 -3.70 -35.54 4.41
C ARG A 810 -2.40 -35.25 5.13
N LYS A 811 -1.98 -33.97 5.13
CA LYS A 811 -0.84 -33.48 5.91
C LYS A 811 -1.23 -33.40 7.38
N ILE A 812 -0.38 -33.95 8.24
CA ILE A 812 -0.48 -33.89 9.70
C ILE A 812 0.81 -33.26 10.21
N ILE A 813 0.70 -32.25 11.07
CA ILE A 813 1.85 -31.62 11.71
C ILE A 813 1.83 -32.07 13.16
N ILE A 814 2.88 -32.77 13.58
CA ILE A 814 3.13 -33.05 15.00
C ILE A 814 4.06 -31.95 15.48
N ALA A 815 3.56 -31.07 16.34
CA ALA A 815 4.36 -30.09 17.07
C ALA A 815 4.53 -30.56 18.52
N ARG A 816 5.57 -30.08 19.19
CA ARG A 816 5.75 -30.28 20.64
C ARG A 816 5.12 -29.14 21.41
#